data_AF-A0A4R0IP60-F1
#
_entry.id   AF-A0A4R0IP60-F1
#
_cell.length_a   1.000
_cell.length_b   1.000
_cell.length_c   1.000
_cell.angle_alpha   90.00
_cell.angle_beta   90.00
_cell.angle_gamma   90.00
#
_symmetry.space_group_name_H-M   'P 1'
#
loop_
_entity.id
_entity.type
_entity.pdbx_description
1 polymer ?
#
loop_
_entity_poly.entity_id
_entity_poly.type
_entity_poly.pdbx_seq_one_letter_code
_entity_poly.pdbx_strand_id
1 'polypeptide(L)'
;MADPIVDELRRLAGPELYRRNAFLISGLRADADARTTRQVAQRLRAALEVGADIDLGTATSRDPHEVQAACDLILGDPRRRLVHEMFAPWGDDVSRCGCESLMHRMHDSAVAAHSATISQEQDGGRPDEEWKAVWQIWSLFLADATSHLESRVRELDDRQLDRAAVATIETELPRTLVQPLVDLAVTGPVSRAGTLVDIAGRFPNAERLHRRLLEAAAAPLYEDLEERRTQVARRIGEEAVDPLVAEIERDLLPQLRRLDALLPAKDNHRTSALHDQLAILLNNCAVELMNRGDAGDGRAERWLDRAAKLVIDQRDRDLITENREALLENQRAMREFREQVEYLFRMRGKYAAQRLLRQARAQTSSPSVRAEIDQMLAEISAGTFNSFYSPSPQTTRPARPPRKPVSTKRRRRRRLVAWLLVLALIGLGVWHWWPQKISIAHDKISDNAPAGTCLDEQPAGPQTGLRGSDCDSPHWGEIIGYVAITKVPATYPGDDQANALGQFLCGEKMVQQRLNDDVYDVTTLHAPAQRWNNGRNASKYENYAACVVHRQDGLDLYSGVTPVAELKDPKPVAMDLQAEKVADNAPVGTCVRDRINGQVTDGALIDQVMIVRCTEWHWGQIFGYPTLYEAGQSFPGDSEVNDLSRRACAARIPSLPGFATWVGPPDYPSWKDLKQVKYAICVVHRADNKPFKGAAK
;
A
#
# COMPACT_ATOMS: atom_id res chain seq x y z
N MET A 1 29.38 1.85 -13.64
CA MET A 1 29.93 2.55 -12.46
C MET A 1 29.15 3.84 -12.28
N ALA A 2 28.81 4.22 -11.06
CA ALA A 2 28.09 5.47 -10.80
C ALA A 2 28.98 6.69 -11.13
N ASP A 3 28.38 7.77 -11.61
CA ASP A 3 29.09 9.00 -11.96
C ASP A 3 29.48 9.76 -10.68
N PRO A 4 30.78 10.01 -10.42
CA PRO A 4 31.21 10.69 -9.20
C PRO A 4 30.64 12.09 -9.00
N ILE A 5 30.26 12.81 -10.06
CA ILE A 5 29.62 14.13 -9.96
C ILE A 5 28.21 13.98 -9.41
N VAL A 6 27.43 13.06 -9.98
CA VAL A 6 26.04 12.79 -9.58
C VAL A 6 26.00 12.29 -8.14
N ASP A 7 26.90 11.37 -7.78
CA ASP A 7 27.00 10.84 -6.42
C ASP A 7 27.36 11.93 -5.41
N GLU A 8 28.28 12.82 -5.75
CA GLU A 8 28.72 13.93 -4.89
C GLU A 8 27.60 14.96 -4.69
N LEU A 9 26.98 15.42 -5.78
CA LEU A 9 25.86 16.37 -5.75
C LEU A 9 24.72 15.83 -4.90
N ARG A 10 24.33 14.56 -5.09
CA ARG A 10 23.26 13.93 -4.30
C ARG A 10 23.65 13.70 -2.84
N ARG A 11 24.93 13.47 -2.53
CA ARG A 11 25.40 13.34 -1.15
C ARG A 11 25.36 14.68 -0.40
N LEU A 12 25.63 15.78 -1.10
CA LEU A 12 25.56 17.13 -0.54
C LEU A 12 24.13 17.69 -0.52
N ALA A 13 23.27 17.24 -1.42
CA ALA A 13 21.87 17.65 -1.53
C ALA A 13 21.10 17.33 -0.25
N GLY A 14 21.00 18.31 0.65
CA GLY A 14 20.29 18.24 1.91
C GLY A 14 20.55 19.46 2.78
N PRO A 15 19.96 19.56 3.99
CA PRO A 15 20.09 20.74 4.86
C PRO A 15 21.53 21.08 5.26
N GLU A 16 22.44 20.12 5.14
CA GLU A 16 23.86 20.26 5.46
C GLU A 16 24.74 20.60 4.22
N LEU A 17 24.14 20.96 3.08
CA LEU A 17 24.81 21.27 1.80
C LEU A 17 26.08 22.11 1.97
N TYR A 18 25.97 23.23 2.69
CA TYR A 18 27.07 24.16 2.91
C TYR A 18 27.96 23.75 4.07
N ARG A 19 27.41 23.12 5.11
CA ARG A 19 28.19 22.67 6.29
C ARG A 19 29.15 21.53 5.93
N ARG A 20 28.80 20.70 4.95
CA ARG A 20 29.62 19.58 4.45
C ARG A 20 30.51 19.94 3.25
N ASN A 21 30.53 21.20 2.84
CA ASN A 21 31.35 21.65 1.71
C ASN A 21 32.83 21.68 2.11
N ALA A 22 33.70 21.05 1.31
CA ALA A 22 35.12 20.89 1.61
C ALA A 22 35.89 22.21 1.66
N PHE A 23 35.52 23.20 0.83
CA PHE A 23 36.16 24.52 0.86
C PHE A 23 35.74 25.30 2.12
N LEU A 24 34.47 25.21 2.50
CA LEU A 24 33.97 25.84 3.74
C LEU A 24 34.58 25.18 4.99
N ILE A 25 34.66 23.84 5.03
CA ILE A 25 35.29 23.09 6.11
C ILE A 25 36.77 23.47 6.25
N SER A 26 37.51 23.53 5.14
CA SER A 26 38.95 23.81 5.16
C SER A 26 39.30 25.30 5.28
N GLY A 27 38.33 26.20 5.11
CA GLY A 27 38.56 27.64 5.03
C GLY A 27 39.27 28.09 3.75
N LEU A 28 39.45 27.19 2.78
CA LEU A 28 40.02 27.50 1.48
C LEU A 28 38.98 28.18 0.58
N ARG A 29 39.44 29.05 -0.32
CA ARG A 29 38.62 29.59 -1.41
C ARG A 29 38.52 28.58 -2.55
N ALA A 30 37.48 28.65 -3.37
CA ALA A 30 37.29 27.75 -4.51
C ALA A 30 38.43 27.83 -5.55
N ASP A 31 39.11 28.98 -5.65
CA ASP A 31 40.26 29.22 -6.53
C ASP A 31 41.59 28.63 -6.01
N ALA A 32 41.63 28.07 -4.79
CA ALA A 32 42.85 27.57 -4.19
C ALA A 32 43.53 26.49 -5.04
N ASP A 33 44.78 26.70 -5.41
CA ASP A 33 45.54 25.74 -6.21
C ASP A 33 45.95 24.50 -5.39
N ALA A 34 46.40 23.45 -6.08
CA ALA A 34 46.85 22.21 -5.43
C ALA A 34 48.02 22.44 -4.47
N ARG A 35 48.86 23.44 -4.74
CA ARG A 35 50.00 23.78 -3.89
C ARG A 35 49.54 24.35 -2.55
N THR A 36 48.64 25.32 -2.58
CA THR A 36 48.05 25.98 -1.40
C THR A 36 47.30 24.96 -0.56
N THR A 37 46.49 24.11 -1.21
CA THR A 37 45.75 23.04 -0.53
C THR A 37 46.68 22.04 0.16
N ARG A 38 47.75 21.58 -0.51
CA ARG A 38 48.78 20.71 0.11
C ARG A 38 49.50 21.39 1.26
N GLN A 39 49.79 22.68 1.14
CA GLN A 39 50.45 23.44 2.20
C GLN A 39 49.59 23.51 3.46
N VAL A 40 48.27 23.73 3.31
CA VAL A 40 47.33 23.68 4.43
C VAL A 40 47.27 22.28 5.05
N ALA A 41 47.11 21.22 4.24
CA ALA A 41 47.11 19.84 4.73
C ALA A 41 48.40 19.46 5.48
N GLN A 42 49.56 19.85 4.95
CA GLN A 42 50.85 19.59 5.58
C GLN A 42 51.02 20.33 6.90
N ARG A 43 50.62 21.61 6.97
CA ARG A 43 50.59 22.37 8.23
C ARG A 43 49.68 21.70 9.25
N LEU A 44 48.53 21.21 8.81
CA LEU A 44 47.57 20.53 9.66
C LEU A 44 48.12 19.25 10.29
N ARG A 45 48.70 18.38 9.46
CA ARG A 45 49.36 17.14 9.94
C ARG A 45 50.50 17.44 10.90
N ALA A 46 51.34 18.42 10.56
CA ALA A 46 52.47 18.79 11.40
C ALA A 46 52.03 19.29 12.78
N ALA A 47 50.95 20.08 12.89
CA ALA A 47 50.47 20.53 14.19
C ALA A 47 49.78 19.42 14.99
N LEU A 48 49.05 18.51 14.32
CA LEU A 48 48.47 17.33 14.96
C LEU A 48 49.54 16.41 15.56
N GLU A 49 50.66 16.23 14.85
CA GLU A 49 51.79 15.42 15.32
C GLU A 49 52.45 15.98 16.59
N VAL A 50 52.44 17.31 16.77
CA VAL A 50 53.08 17.98 17.93
C VAL A 50 52.08 18.49 18.97
N GLY A 51 50.78 18.27 18.77
CA GLY A 51 49.72 18.75 19.66
C GLY A 51 49.57 20.28 19.74
N ALA A 52 49.90 20.99 18.66
CA ALA A 52 49.80 22.45 18.60
C ALA A 52 48.43 22.91 18.06
N ASP A 53 47.93 24.02 18.61
CA ASP A 53 46.74 24.70 18.07
C ASP A 53 47.07 25.34 16.71
N ILE A 54 46.16 25.17 15.74
CA ILE A 54 46.22 25.84 14.44
C ILE A 54 45.14 26.91 14.38
N ASP A 55 45.53 28.10 13.94
CA ASP A 55 44.57 29.08 13.44
C ASP A 55 44.03 28.64 12.07
N LEU A 56 42.81 28.11 12.07
CA LEU A 56 42.11 27.66 10.87
C LEU A 56 41.32 28.78 10.17
N GLY A 57 41.48 30.03 10.62
CA GLY A 57 40.87 31.20 9.99
C GLY A 57 39.35 31.07 9.83
N THR A 58 38.88 31.15 8.57
CA THR A 58 37.46 31.12 8.16
C THR A 58 36.88 29.71 8.01
N ALA A 59 37.61 28.67 8.40
CA ALA A 59 37.11 27.29 8.41
C ALA A 59 35.83 27.15 9.27
N THR A 60 34.82 26.47 8.73
CA THR A 60 33.59 26.17 9.49
C THR A 60 33.79 25.05 10.51
N SER A 61 34.76 24.14 10.28
CA SER A 61 35.13 23.10 11.23
C SER A 61 36.37 23.48 12.03
N ARG A 62 36.38 23.08 13.31
CA ARG A 62 37.56 23.13 14.18
C ARG A 62 38.19 21.75 14.39
N ASP A 63 37.58 20.69 13.85
CA ASP A 63 38.13 19.34 13.91
C ASP A 63 39.24 19.17 12.86
N PRO A 64 40.50 18.96 13.28
CA PRO A 64 41.61 18.78 12.35
C PRO A 64 41.43 17.56 11.44
N HIS A 65 40.76 16.49 11.88
CA HIS A 65 40.52 15.33 11.03
C HIS A 65 39.54 15.63 9.90
N GLU A 66 38.50 16.44 10.19
CA GLU A 66 37.52 16.88 9.19
C GLU A 66 38.16 17.83 8.17
N VAL A 67 38.98 18.77 8.63
CA VAL A 67 39.74 19.68 7.75
C VAL A 67 40.71 18.91 6.86
N GLN A 68 41.41 17.92 7.41
CA GLN A 68 42.31 17.06 6.64
C GLN A 68 41.55 16.29 5.55
N ALA A 69 40.40 15.68 5.89
CA ALA A 69 39.56 14.96 4.94
C ALA A 69 39.02 15.86 3.83
N ALA A 70 38.67 17.12 4.16
CA ALA A 70 38.25 18.11 3.19
C ALA A 70 39.39 18.49 2.22
N CYS A 71 40.60 18.72 2.72
CA CYS A 71 41.77 18.95 1.87
C CYS A 71 42.08 17.75 0.97
N ASP A 72 41.98 16.53 1.50
CA ASP A 72 42.20 15.31 0.72
C ASP A 72 41.12 15.11 -0.36
N LEU A 73 39.88 15.53 -0.11
CA LEU A 73 38.81 15.56 -1.12
C LEU A 73 39.14 16.56 -2.24
N ILE A 74 39.56 17.78 -1.88
CA ILE A 74 39.92 18.84 -2.85
C ILE A 74 41.13 18.40 -3.71
N LEU A 75 42.10 17.69 -3.13
CA LEU A 75 43.28 17.18 -3.82
C LEU A 75 43.04 15.87 -4.59
N GLY A 76 41.95 15.16 -4.28
CA GLY A 76 41.65 13.82 -4.78
C GLY A 76 41.02 13.83 -6.17
N ASP A 77 39.69 13.67 -6.24
CA ASP A 77 38.97 13.59 -7.52
C ASP A 77 38.58 14.99 -8.01
N PRO A 78 39.11 15.46 -9.16
CA PRO A 78 38.83 16.80 -9.68
C PRO A 78 37.34 16.99 -10.05
N ARG A 79 36.59 15.92 -10.34
CA ARG A 79 35.14 15.99 -10.55
C ARG A 79 34.39 16.34 -9.27
N ARG A 80 34.78 15.72 -8.16
CA ARG A 80 34.20 16.02 -6.84
C ARG A 80 34.60 17.42 -6.40
N ARG A 81 35.85 17.80 -6.61
CA ARG A 81 36.33 19.17 -6.36
C ARG A 81 35.44 20.21 -7.05
N LEU A 82 35.17 20.04 -8.35
CA LEU A 82 34.34 20.98 -9.12
C LEU A 82 32.91 21.13 -8.54
N VAL A 83 32.33 20.04 -8.03
CA VAL A 83 31.04 20.09 -7.30
C VAL A 83 31.13 20.93 -6.03
N HIS A 84 32.20 20.80 -5.25
CA HIS A 84 32.40 21.61 -4.05
C HIS A 84 32.70 23.09 -4.37
N GLU A 85 33.41 23.37 -5.46
CA GLU A 85 33.65 24.76 -5.93
C GLU A 85 32.32 25.47 -6.25
N MET A 86 31.32 24.74 -6.78
CA MET A 86 29.99 25.27 -7.10
C MET A 86 29.17 25.76 -5.90
N PHE A 87 29.52 25.34 -4.69
CA PHE A 87 28.82 25.73 -3.45
C PHE A 87 29.72 26.45 -2.45
N ALA A 88 30.86 26.97 -2.92
CA ALA A 88 31.83 27.71 -2.14
C ALA A 88 32.11 29.08 -2.77
N PRO A 89 32.50 30.10 -2.00
CA PRO A 89 32.81 31.41 -2.56
C PRO A 89 33.94 31.34 -3.60
N TRP A 90 33.69 31.89 -4.79
CA TRP A 90 34.64 32.00 -5.90
C TRP A 90 35.58 33.18 -5.73
N GLY A 91 35.09 34.28 -5.15
CA GLY A 91 35.88 35.48 -4.94
C GLY A 91 36.00 36.40 -6.15
N ASP A 92 36.75 37.50 -5.97
CA ASP A 92 36.80 38.59 -6.95
C ASP A 92 37.89 38.44 -8.04
N ASP A 93 38.73 37.41 -7.98
CA ASP A 93 39.75 37.19 -9.01
C ASP A 93 39.12 36.54 -10.26
N VAL A 94 38.79 37.38 -11.23
CA VAL A 94 38.25 36.96 -12.53
C VAL A 94 39.32 36.86 -13.64
N SER A 95 40.59 37.13 -13.32
CA SER A 95 41.65 37.29 -14.32
C SER A 95 41.89 36.02 -15.15
N ARG A 96 41.59 34.85 -14.57
CA ARG A 96 41.80 33.54 -15.21
C ARG A 96 40.60 33.00 -15.97
N CYS A 97 39.38 33.33 -15.53
CA CYS A 97 38.15 32.78 -16.13
C CYS A 97 37.60 33.63 -17.27
N GLY A 98 37.93 34.93 -17.32
CA GLY A 98 37.41 35.89 -18.29
C GLY A 98 35.97 36.35 -18.02
N CYS A 99 35.41 35.98 -16.85
CA CYS A 99 34.07 36.37 -16.44
C CYS A 99 34.01 37.85 -16.00
N GLU A 100 32.82 38.44 -16.05
CA GLU A 100 32.58 39.72 -15.39
C GLU A 100 32.59 39.55 -13.87
N SER A 101 33.20 40.50 -13.14
CA SER A 101 33.23 40.46 -11.66
C SER A 101 31.84 40.40 -11.02
N LEU A 102 30.81 40.91 -11.71
CA LEU A 102 29.43 40.83 -11.25
C LEU A 102 28.93 39.39 -11.13
N MET A 103 29.34 38.50 -12.05
CA MET A 103 28.93 37.09 -12.05
C MET A 103 29.41 36.36 -10.79
N HIS A 104 30.68 36.53 -10.42
CA HIS A 104 31.24 35.93 -9.19
C HIS A 104 30.56 36.49 -7.94
N ARG A 105 30.33 37.82 -7.88
CA ARG A 105 29.60 38.42 -6.75
C ARG A 105 28.16 37.90 -6.64
N MET A 106 27.48 37.68 -7.76
CA MET A 106 26.13 37.09 -7.77
C MET A 106 26.16 35.65 -7.28
N HIS A 107 27.11 34.83 -7.74
CA HIS A 107 27.32 33.47 -7.25
C HIS A 107 27.54 33.44 -5.74
N ASP A 108 28.51 34.21 -5.24
CA ASP A 108 28.88 34.22 -3.83
C ASP A 108 27.73 34.74 -2.96
N SER A 109 26.96 35.71 -3.47
CA SER A 109 25.72 36.18 -2.83
C SER A 109 24.64 35.08 -2.81
N ALA A 110 24.51 34.28 -3.86
CA ALA A 110 23.57 33.17 -3.93
C ALA A 110 23.91 32.07 -2.92
N VAL A 111 25.20 31.70 -2.83
CA VAL A 111 25.73 30.73 -1.88
C VAL A 111 25.50 31.20 -0.44
N ALA A 112 25.89 32.45 -0.12
CA ALA A 112 25.75 33.00 1.22
C ALA A 112 24.28 33.13 1.64
N ALA A 113 23.42 33.67 0.75
CA ALA A 113 22.00 33.80 1.03
C ALA A 113 21.34 32.43 1.23
N HIS A 114 21.62 31.46 0.37
CA HIS A 114 21.03 30.13 0.49
C HIS A 114 21.47 29.41 1.77
N SER A 115 22.75 29.50 2.12
CA SER A 115 23.29 28.94 3.37
C SER A 115 22.65 29.56 4.62
N ALA A 116 22.52 30.89 4.65
CA ALA A 116 21.90 31.62 5.76
C ALA A 116 20.42 31.27 5.91
N THR A 117 19.69 31.22 4.79
CA THR A 117 18.26 30.89 4.78
C THR A 117 17.99 29.45 5.24
N ILE A 118 18.80 28.47 4.79
CA ILE A 118 18.71 27.08 5.29
C ILE A 118 18.93 27.05 6.81
N SER A 119 19.97 27.73 7.30
CA SER A 119 20.30 27.74 8.73
C SER A 119 19.17 28.37 9.55
N GLN A 120 18.61 29.49 9.08
CA GLN A 120 17.50 30.16 9.75
C GLN A 120 16.22 29.29 9.79
N GLU A 121 15.93 28.52 8.74
CA GLU A 121 14.81 27.57 8.76
C GLU A 121 15.08 26.39 9.70
N GLN A 122 16.31 25.86 9.76
CA GLN A 122 16.72 24.83 10.72
C GLN A 122 16.58 25.29 12.18
N ASP A 123 16.86 26.56 12.44
CA ASP A 123 16.73 27.19 13.76
C ASP A 123 15.26 27.54 14.12
N GLY A 124 14.29 27.16 13.27
CA GLY A 124 12.86 27.37 13.50
C GLY A 124 12.34 28.75 13.08
N GLY A 125 13.15 29.52 12.33
CA GLY A 125 12.74 30.77 11.71
C GLY A 125 11.71 30.57 10.58
N ARG A 126 11.28 31.68 9.96
CA ARG A 126 10.37 31.68 8.80
C ARG A 126 10.86 32.63 7.70
N PRO A 127 12.02 32.34 7.09
CA PRO A 127 12.67 33.22 6.13
C PRO A 127 12.02 33.19 4.73
N ASP A 128 10.70 33.44 4.65
CA ASP A 128 9.94 33.29 3.40
C ASP A 128 10.36 34.29 2.31
N GLU A 129 10.71 35.53 2.69
CA GLU A 129 11.19 36.55 1.76
C GLU A 129 12.64 36.31 1.36
N GLU A 130 13.47 35.77 2.26
CA GLU A 130 14.84 35.40 1.97
C GLU A 130 14.90 34.19 1.03
N TRP A 131 14.01 33.20 1.19
CA TRP A 131 13.82 32.13 0.21
C TRP A 131 13.46 32.68 -1.17
N LYS A 132 12.63 33.73 -1.21
CA LYS A 132 12.27 34.42 -2.45
C LYS A 132 13.49 35.09 -3.10
N ALA A 133 14.32 35.76 -2.31
CA ALA A 133 15.55 36.36 -2.81
C ALA A 133 16.54 35.30 -3.32
N VAL A 134 16.67 34.18 -2.60
CA VAL A 134 17.57 33.07 -2.96
C VAL A 134 17.24 32.51 -4.35
N TRP A 135 15.98 32.15 -4.64
CA TRP A 135 15.64 31.59 -5.96
C TRP A 135 15.83 32.62 -7.09
N GLN A 136 15.59 33.91 -6.84
CA GLN A 136 15.83 34.97 -7.82
C GLN A 136 17.32 35.08 -8.16
N ILE A 137 18.20 35.12 -7.15
CA ILE A 137 19.64 35.24 -7.37
C ILE A 137 20.17 34.00 -8.10
N TRP A 138 19.78 32.80 -7.68
CA TRP A 138 20.15 31.56 -8.39
C TRP A 138 19.65 31.53 -9.83
N SER A 139 18.42 31.99 -10.09
CA SER A 139 17.87 32.01 -11.46
C SER A 139 18.63 32.96 -12.38
N LEU A 140 19.07 34.12 -11.86
CA LEU A 140 19.88 35.07 -12.62
C LEU A 140 21.28 34.52 -12.88
N PHE A 141 21.92 33.92 -11.87
CA PHE A 141 23.27 33.38 -12.01
C PHE A 141 23.33 32.16 -12.97
N LEU A 142 22.35 31.25 -12.89
CA LEU A 142 22.36 30.00 -13.67
C LEU A 142 22.28 30.22 -15.18
N ALA A 143 21.83 31.39 -15.64
CA ALA A 143 21.80 31.73 -17.05
C ALA A 143 23.21 31.76 -17.68
N ASP A 144 24.25 32.10 -16.90
CA ASP A 144 25.62 32.29 -17.40
C ASP A 144 26.64 31.28 -16.81
N ALA A 145 26.22 30.46 -15.83
CA ALA A 145 27.09 29.59 -15.04
C ALA A 145 27.95 28.61 -15.86
N THR A 146 27.40 28.06 -16.95
CA THR A 146 28.04 27.03 -17.79
C THR A 146 29.37 27.52 -18.36
N SER A 147 29.46 28.77 -18.83
CA SER A 147 30.68 29.33 -19.40
C SER A 147 31.82 29.41 -18.38
N HIS A 148 31.50 29.73 -17.13
CA HIS A 148 32.48 29.75 -16.04
C HIS A 148 33.00 28.34 -15.74
N LEU A 149 32.10 27.36 -15.60
CA LEU A 149 32.48 25.97 -15.32
C LEU A 149 33.33 25.36 -16.45
N GLU A 150 33.03 25.67 -17.72
CA GLU A 150 33.85 25.25 -18.86
C GLU A 150 35.24 25.92 -18.87
N SER A 151 35.33 27.18 -18.43
CA SER A 151 36.61 27.86 -18.23
C SER A 151 37.42 27.17 -17.13
N ARG A 152 36.75 26.81 -16.02
CA ARG A 152 37.37 26.14 -14.89
C ARG A 152 37.87 24.73 -15.21
N VAL A 153 37.11 23.95 -15.97
CA VAL A 153 37.53 22.64 -16.48
C VAL A 153 38.81 22.75 -17.32
N ARG A 154 38.91 23.78 -18.18
CA ARG A 154 40.13 24.04 -18.97
C ARG A 154 41.32 24.45 -18.10
N GLU A 155 41.10 25.21 -17.03
CA GLU A 155 42.17 25.61 -16.10
C GLU A 155 42.70 24.42 -15.29
N LEU A 156 41.81 23.52 -14.85
CA LEU A 156 42.21 22.32 -14.10
C LEU A 156 42.98 21.32 -14.97
N ASP A 157 42.73 21.32 -16.29
CA ASP A 157 43.42 20.50 -17.30
C ASP A 157 43.56 19.01 -16.91
N ASP A 158 42.53 18.44 -16.28
CA ASP A 158 42.48 17.04 -15.90
C ASP A 158 41.69 16.23 -16.93
N ARG A 159 42.27 15.10 -17.37
CA ARG A 159 41.64 14.17 -18.34
C ARG A 159 40.28 13.62 -17.94
N GLN A 160 39.91 13.70 -16.65
CA GLN A 160 38.61 13.26 -16.12
C GLN A 160 37.53 14.34 -16.18
N LEU A 161 37.90 15.58 -16.53
CA LEU A 161 37.00 16.72 -16.66
C LEU A 161 36.90 17.14 -18.13
N ASP A 162 35.69 17.13 -18.65
CA ASP A 162 35.36 17.62 -19.99
C ASP A 162 34.02 18.39 -19.97
N ARG A 163 33.50 18.75 -21.14
CA ARG A 163 32.20 19.41 -21.24
C ARG A 163 31.04 18.53 -20.73
N ALA A 164 31.16 17.21 -20.76
CA ALA A 164 30.12 16.32 -20.24
C ALA A 164 30.04 16.41 -18.71
N ALA A 165 31.17 16.64 -18.02
CA ALA A 165 31.17 16.93 -16.59
C ALA A 165 30.34 18.18 -16.25
N VAL A 166 30.51 19.27 -17.02
CA VAL A 166 29.73 20.51 -16.84
C VAL A 166 28.24 20.28 -17.10
N ALA A 167 27.90 19.59 -18.20
CA ALA A 167 26.51 19.26 -18.51
C ALA A 167 25.85 18.39 -17.42
N THR A 168 26.62 17.51 -16.79
CA THR A 168 26.16 16.68 -15.67
C THR A 168 25.86 17.53 -14.42
N ILE A 169 26.74 18.48 -14.09
CA ILE A 169 26.49 19.45 -13.02
C ILE A 169 25.23 20.25 -13.32
N GLU A 170 25.12 20.82 -14.51
CA GLU A 170 23.96 21.62 -14.93
C GLU A 170 22.64 20.86 -14.78
N THR A 171 22.66 19.57 -15.14
CA THR A 171 21.48 18.68 -15.05
C THR A 171 21.08 18.37 -13.59
N GLU A 172 22.03 18.14 -12.69
CA GLU A 172 21.77 17.76 -11.29
C GLU A 172 21.73 18.97 -10.33
N LEU A 173 22.13 20.16 -10.76
CA LEU A 173 22.17 21.35 -9.91
C LEU A 173 20.78 21.79 -9.40
N PRO A 174 19.71 21.82 -10.23
CA PRO A 174 18.36 22.09 -9.74
C PRO A 174 17.92 21.15 -8.61
N ARG A 175 18.30 19.86 -8.69
CA ARG A 175 18.04 18.88 -7.63
C ARG A 175 18.72 19.30 -6.34
N THR A 176 20.01 19.60 -6.45
CA THR A 176 20.89 19.88 -5.29
C THR A 176 20.47 21.14 -4.56
N LEU A 177 20.00 22.16 -5.30
CA LEU A 177 19.47 23.40 -4.73
C LEU A 177 18.12 23.20 -4.01
N VAL A 178 17.27 22.30 -4.51
CA VAL A 178 15.90 22.12 -4.00
C VAL A 178 15.81 21.08 -2.88
N GLN A 179 16.70 20.08 -2.86
CA GLN A 179 16.67 19.02 -1.87
C GLN A 179 16.66 19.50 -0.40
N PRO A 180 17.43 20.54 0.02
CA PRO A 180 17.36 21.06 1.38
C PRO A 180 15.94 21.48 1.79
N LEU A 181 15.19 22.16 0.91
CA LEU A 181 13.81 22.55 1.15
C LEU A 181 12.88 21.35 1.28
N VAL A 182 13.06 20.34 0.42
CA VAL A 182 12.28 19.09 0.46
C VAL A 182 12.50 18.36 1.78
N ASP A 183 13.76 18.21 2.20
CA ASP A 183 14.11 17.53 3.44
C ASP A 183 13.58 18.28 4.67
N LEU A 184 13.68 19.62 4.67
CA LEU A 184 13.10 20.47 5.71
C LEU A 184 11.57 20.40 5.73
N ALA A 185 10.91 20.32 4.58
CA ALA A 185 9.46 20.17 4.50
C ALA A 185 9.00 18.83 5.10
N VAL A 186 9.75 17.75 4.83
CA VAL A 186 9.43 16.39 5.30
C VAL A 186 9.67 16.24 6.80
N THR A 187 10.81 16.73 7.28
CA THR A 187 11.25 16.52 8.68
C THR A 187 10.76 17.60 9.63
N GLY A 188 10.55 18.82 9.13
CA GLY A 188 10.14 19.99 9.91
C GLY A 188 8.66 20.03 10.31
N PRO A 189 8.22 21.14 10.92
CA PRO A 189 6.83 21.30 11.36
C PRO A 189 5.83 21.20 10.19
N VAL A 190 4.73 20.45 10.38
CA VAL A 190 3.69 20.26 9.36
C VAL A 190 3.11 21.59 8.85
N SER A 191 3.00 22.59 9.71
CA SER A 191 2.52 23.93 9.33
C SER A 191 3.43 24.67 8.36
N ARG A 192 4.70 24.25 8.21
CA ARG A 192 5.69 24.83 7.28
C ARG A 192 5.83 24.05 5.98
N ALA A 193 5.53 22.76 6.00
CA ALA A 193 5.72 21.86 4.86
C ALA A 193 5.12 22.41 3.54
N GLY A 194 3.87 22.87 3.56
CA GLY A 194 3.22 23.41 2.35
C GLY A 194 3.89 24.67 1.80
N THR A 195 4.37 25.57 2.65
CA THR A 195 5.10 26.78 2.23
C THR A 195 6.44 26.41 1.60
N LEU A 196 7.18 25.48 2.22
CA LEU A 196 8.47 25.02 1.70
C LEU A 196 8.33 24.27 0.38
N VAL A 197 7.26 23.49 0.20
CA VAL A 197 6.92 22.85 -1.08
C VAL A 197 6.62 23.87 -2.17
N ASP A 198 5.84 24.92 -1.86
CA ASP A 198 5.56 25.99 -2.82
C ASP A 198 6.82 26.74 -3.23
N ILE A 199 7.71 27.04 -2.27
CA ILE A 199 9.00 27.68 -2.53
C ILE A 199 9.89 26.76 -3.40
N ALA A 200 9.99 25.48 -3.06
CA ALA A 200 10.77 24.49 -3.82
C ALA A 200 10.32 24.41 -5.29
N GLY A 201 9.01 24.54 -5.55
CA GLY A 201 8.45 24.55 -6.91
C GLY A 201 8.86 25.76 -7.76
N ARG A 202 9.35 26.85 -7.14
CA ARG A 202 9.74 28.10 -7.83
C ARG A 202 11.22 28.17 -8.20
N PHE A 203 12.04 27.21 -7.74
CA PHE A 203 13.45 27.17 -8.12
C PHE A 203 13.61 26.91 -9.63
N PRO A 204 14.68 27.45 -10.24
CA PRO A 204 14.91 27.31 -11.68
C PRO A 204 14.97 25.84 -12.09
N ASN A 205 14.22 25.49 -13.14
CA ASN A 205 14.09 24.13 -13.68
C ASN A 205 13.56 23.07 -12.68
N ALA A 206 12.96 23.49 -11.55
CA ALA A 206 12.47 22.58 -10.52
C ALA A 206 11.06 22.04 -10.78
N GLU A 207 10.26 22.63 -11.67
CA GLU A 207 8.81 22.36 -11.80
C GLU A 207 8.45 20.88 -11.99
N ARG A 208 9.25 20.11 -12.75
CA ARG A 208 9.01 18.66 -12.93
C ARG A 208 9.78 17.80 -11.93
N LEU A 209 10.85 18.35 -11.36
CA LEU A 209 11.78 17.63 -10.50
C LEU A 209 11.28 17.60 -9.05
N HIS A 210 10.81 18.74 -8.52
CA HIS A 210 10.41 18.87 -7.12
C HIS A 210 9.32 17.85 -6.74
N ARG A 211 8.35 17.60 -7.62
CA ARG A 211 7.30 16.59 -7.37
C ARG A 211 7.87 15.19 -7.20
N ARG A 212 8.81 14.77 -8.05
CA ARG A 212 9.47 13.46 -7.94
C ARG A 212 10.33 13.38 -6.68
N LEU A 213 11.00 14.47 -6.31
CA LEU A 213 11.77 14.53 -5.06
C LEU A 213 10.86 14.41 -3.84
N LEU A 214 9.71 15.08 -3.85
CA LEU A 214 8.71 14.99 -2.78
C LEU A 214 8.12 13.58 -2.69
N GLU A 215 7.77 12.96 -3.82
CA GLU A 215 7.28 11.57 -3.84
C GLU A 215 8.31 10.59 -3.28
N ALA A 216 9.59 10.74 -3.67
CA ALA A 216 10.67 9.92 -3.15
C ALA A 216 10.92 10.15 -1.65
N ALA A 217 10.92 11.42 -1.20
CA ALA A 217 11.15 11.77 0.19
C ALA A 217 9.96 11.39 1.09
N ALA A 218 8.73 11.41 0.57
CA ALA A 218 7.53 10.99 1.28
C ALA A 218 7.29 9.47 1.24
N ALA A 219 8.00 8.70 0.41
CA ALA A 219 7.79 7.26 0.27
C ALA A 219 7.81 6.49 1.61
N PRO A 220 8.76 6.74 2.55
CA PRO A 220 8.75 6.08 3.85
C PRO A 220 7.52 6.43 4.71
N LEU A 221 6.99 7.66 4.58
CA LEU A 221 5.77 8.07 5.29
C LEU A 221 4.55 7.33 4.75
N TYR A 222 4.46 7.11 3.44
CA TYR A 222 3.40 6.29 2.87
C TYR A 222 3.49 4.84 3.34
N GLU A 223 4.68 4.25 3.33
CA GLU A 223 4.90 2.86 3.74
C GLU A 223 4.53 2.63 5.21
N ASP A 224 5.02 3.48 6.13
CA ASP A 224 4.67 3.40 7.56
C ASP A 224 3.16 3.59 7.79
N LEU A 225 2.54 4.55 7.10
CA LEU A 225 1.11 4.80 7.25
C LEU A 225 0.25 3.65 6.72
N GLU A 226 0.58 3.10 5.54
CA GLU A 226 -0.11 1.95 4.95
C GLU A 226 0.03 0.70 5.82
N GLU A 227 1.22 0.46 6.37
CA GLU A 227 1.48 -0.64 7.29
C GLU A 227 0.65 -0.50 8.57
N ARG A 228 0.75 0.64 9.28
CA ARG A 228 0.00 0.90 10.51
C ARG A 228 -1.50 0.83 10.29
N ARG A 229 -2.00 1.40 9.18
CA ARG A 229 -3.42 1.30 8.81
C ARG A 229 -3.85 -0.16 8.70
N THR A 230 -3.04 -1.00 8.06
CA THR A 230 -3.32 -2.43 7.91
C THR A 230 -3.33 -3.15 9.26
N GLN A 231 -2.42 -2.78 10.17
CA GLN A 231 -2.37 -3.33 11.53
C GLN A 231 -3.61 -2.95 12.35
N VAL A 232 -4.09 -1.71 12.26
CA VAL A 232 -5.34 -1.27 12.92
C VAL A 232 -6.55 -2.00 12.32
N ALA A 233 -6.64 -2.10 10.99
CA ALA A 233 -7.76 -2.76 10.30
C ALA A 233 -7.94 -4.23 10.74
N ARG A 234 -6.84 -4.96 10.93
CA ARG A 234 -6.84 -6.37 11.37
C ARG A 234 -7.38 -6.57 12.79
N ARG A 235 -7.31 -5.55 13.65
CA ARG A 235 -7.73 -5.63 15.06
C ARG A 235 -9.20 -5.25 15.27
N ILE A 236 -9.85 -4.70 14.25
CA ILE A 236 -11.30 -4.41 14.30
C ILE A 236 -12.06 -5.74 14.37
N GLY A 237 -12.98 -5.85 15.34
CA GLY A 237 -13.71 -7.08 15.65
C GLY A 237 -13.04 -7.95 16.72
N GLU A 238 -11.71 -7.86 16.87
CA GLU A 238 -10.95 -8.60 17.90
C GLU A 238 -10.77 -7.78 19.19
N GLU A 239 -10.48 -6.48 19.06
CA GLU A 239 -10.16 -5.59 20.18
C GLU A 239 -11.30 -4.61 20.50
N ALA A 240 -11.15 -3.86 21.60
CA ALA A 240 -12.00 -2.69 21.87
C ALA A 240 -11.71 -1.58 20.84
N VAL A 241 -12.74 -0.92 20.34
CA VAL A 241 -12.62 0.09 19.27
C VAL A 241 -12.04 1.42 19.75
N ASP A 242 -12.17 1.79 21.02
CA ASP A 242 -11.63 3.05 21.56
C ASP A 242 -10.12 3.19 21.43
N PRO A 243 -9.28 2.22 21.86
CA PRO A 243 -7.84 2.32 21.68
C PRO A 243 -7.45 2.38 20.20
N LEU A 244 -8.18 1.68 19.32
CA LEU A 244 -7.95 1.73 17.87
C LEU A 244 -8.22 3.13 17.30
N VAL A 245 -9.35 3.75 17.65
CA VAL A 245 -9.64 5.11 17.21
C VAL A 245 -8.66 6.12 17.80
N ALA A 246 -8.25 5.95 19.06
CA ALA A 246 -7.24 6.80 19.68
C ALA A 246 -5.86 6.69 19.00
N GLU A 247 -5.52 5.53 18.45
CA GLU A 247 -4.33 5.31 17.62
C GLU A 247 -4.48 5.99 16.25
N ILE A 248 -5.64 5.82 15.59
CA ILE A 248 -5.95 6.53 14.33
C ILE A 248 -5.78 8.03 14.51
N GLU A 249 -6.36 8.60 15.56
CA GLU A 249 -6.37 10.04 15.78
C GLU A 249 -5.00 10.61 16.18
N ARG A 250 -4.23 9.88 17.00
CA ARG A 250 -2.93 10.34 17.50
C ARG A 250 -1.78 10.06 16.54
N ASP A 251 -1.83 8.97 15.79
CA ASP A 251 -0.68 8.49 15.02
C ASP A 251 -0.92 8.59 13.52
N LEU A 252 -2.04 8.07 13.00
CA LEU A 252 -2.29 8.02 11.55
C LEU A 252 -2.73 9.38 10.98
N LEU A 253 -3.66 10.09 11.64
CA LEU A 253 -4.16 11.37 11.12
C LEU A 253 -3.10 12.48 11.06
N PRO A 254 -2.15 12.60 12.00
CA PRO A 254 -1.06 13.57 11.86
C PRO A 254 -0.10 13.27 10.70
N GLN A 255 0.18 11.99 10.45
CA GLN A 255 0.98 11.58 9.28
C GLN A 255 0.25 11.89 7.97
N LEU A 256 -1.06 11.59 7.89
CA LEU A 256 -1.89 11.96 6.74
C LEU A 256 -1.85 13.48 6.50
N ARG A 257 -1.99 14.31 7.55
CA ARG A 257 -1.88 15.77 7.43
C ARG A 257 -0.52 16.23 6.91
N ARG A 258 0.56 15.54 7.29
CA ARG A 258 1.89 15.83 6.75
C ARG A 258 1.97 15.46 5.27
N LEU A 259 1.47 14.29 4.87
CA LEU A 259 1.36 13.92 3.46
C LEU A 259 0.53 14.92 2.67
N ASP A 260 -0.59 15.39 3.22
CA ASP A 260 -1.45 16.40 2.60
C ASP A 260 -0.74 17.75 2.41
N ALA A 261 0.13 18.13 3.34
CA ALA A 261 0.94 19.33 3.23
C ALA A 261 2.08 19.20 2.19
N LEU A 262 2.60 17.98 2.00
CA LEU A 262 3.69 17.70 1.05
C LEU A 262 3.17 17.43 -0.38
N LEU A 263 2.13 16.61 -0.47
CA LEU A 263 1.53 16.05 -1.68
C LEU A 263 0.00 16.06 -1.50
N PRO A 264 -0.67 17.21 -1.70
CA PRO A 264 -2.09 17.37 -1.43
C PRO A 264 -2.97 16.35 -2.16
N ALA A 265 -4.00 15.81 -1.50
CA ALA A 265 -4.91 14.82 -2.09
C ALA A 265 -5.55 15.26 -3.42
N LYS A 266 -5.79 16.57 -3.60
CA LYS A 266 -6.33 17.13 -4.85
C LYS A 266 -5.41 16.91 -6.07
N ASP A 267 -4.11 16.79 -5.84
CA ASP A 267 -3.07 16.69 -6.88
C ASP A 267 -2.36 15.32 -6.87
N ASN A 268 -2.60 14.50 -5.83
CA ASN A 268 -1.95 13.21 -5.63
C ASN A 268 -2.96 12.09 -5.29
N HIS A 269 -3.10 11.13 -6.20
CA HIS A 269 -4.03 10.00 -6.05
C HIS A 269 -3.71 9.10 -4.84
N ARG A 270 -2.43 8.94 -4.46
CA ARG A 270 -2.03 8.08 -3.35
C ARG A 270 -2.43 8.70 -2.01
N THR A 271 -2.24 10.01 -1.84
CA THR A 271 -2.77 10.76 -0.69
C THR A 271 -4.29 10.68 -0.63
N SER A 272 -4.98 10.86 -1.77
CA SER A 272 -6.44 10.72 -1.84
C SER A 272 -6.91 9.33 -1.38
N ALA A 273 -6.27 8.27 -1.86
CA ALA A 273 -6.62 6.91 -1.46
C ALA A 273 -6.44 6.67 0.05
N LEU A 274 -5.41 7.26 0.67
CA LEU A 274 -5.20 7.16 2.12
C LEU A 274 -6.25 7.92 2.92
N HIS A 275 -6.74 9.06 2.41
CA HIS A 275 -7.88 9.77 3.00
C HIS A 275 -9.10 8.86 3.08
N ASP A 276 -9.47 8.25 1.95
CA ASP A 276 -10.62 7.37 1.84
C ASP A 276 -10.47 6.13 2.75
N GLN A 277 -9.30 5.49 2.71
CA GLN A 277 -9.01 4.32 3.54
C GLN A 277 -9.08 4.60 5.05
N LEU A 278 -8.57 5.74 5.52
CA LEU A 278 -8.68 6.12 6.93
C LEU A 278 -10.10 6.55 7.31
N ALA A 279 -10.86 7.12 6.36
CA ALA A 279 -12.29 7.36 6.52
C ALA A 279 -13.06 6.05 6.74
N ILE A 280 -12.81 5.05 5.89
CA ILE A 280 -13.42 3.72 6.00
C ILE A 280 -13.02 3.02 7.29
N LEU A 281 -11.77 3.17 7.74
CA LEU A 281 -11.32 2.60 9.00
C LEU A 281 -12.10 3.16 10.21
N LEU A 282 -12.32 4.48 10.25
CA LEU A 282 -13.16 5.14 11.26
C LEU A 282 -14.63 4.73 11.16
N ASN A 283 -15.16 4.59 9.93
CA ASN A 283 -16.49 4.08 9.68
C ASN A 283 -16.66 2.67 10.26
N ASN A 284 -15.72 1.78 10.01
CA ASN A 284 -15.76 0.40 10.49
C ASN A 284 -15.67 0.33 12.02
N CYS A 285 -14.86 1.18 12.65
CA CYS A 285 -14.85 1.31 14.11
C CYS A 285 -16.21 1.76 14.66
N ALA A 286 -16.90 2.69 13.99
CA ALA A 286 -18.23 3.14 14.38
C ALA A 286 -19.29 2.05 14.22
N VAL A 287 -19.27 1.33 13.09
CA VAL A 287 -20.18 0.19 12.84
C VAL A 287 -19.95 -0.92 13.86
N GLU A 288 -18.71 -1.23 14.19
CA GLU A 288 -18.37 -2.23 15.21
C GLU A 288 -18.87 -1.81 16.60
N LEU A 289 -18.72 -0.54 16.98
CA LEU A 289 -19.31 0.00 18.22
C LEU A 289 -20.85 -0.15 18.22
N MET A 290 -21.48 0.10 17.08
CA MET A 290 -22.92 -0.05 16.91
C MET A 290 -23.37 -1.51 17.03
N ASN A 291 -22.61 -2.45 16.47
CA ASN A 291 -22.92 -3.87 16.55
C ASN A 291 -22.83 -4.40 17.99
N ARG A 292 -21.90 -3.87 18.78
CA ARG A 292 -21.75 -4.21 20.21
C ARG A 292 -22.84 -3.62 21.11
N GLY A 293 -23.55 -2.59 20.64
CA GLY A 293 -24.60 -1.90 21.42
C GLY A 293 -24.17 -0.65 22.15
N ASP A 294 -22.92 -0.22 21.97
CA ASP A 294 -22.33 0.89 22.71
C ASP A 294 -22.50 2.25 22.00
N ALA A 295 -23.45 2.37 21.06
CA ALA A 295 -23.64 3.57 20.24
C ALA A 295 -24.38 4.74 20.94
N GLY A 296 -24.83 4.54 22.18
CA GLY A 296 -25.69 5.49 22.91
C GLY A 296 -25.01 6.77 23.39
N ASP A 297 -23.68 6.80 23.48
CA ASP A 297 -22.89 7.94 24.00
C ASP A 297 -22.40 8.94 22.92
N GLY A 298 -22.83 8.73 21.68
CA GLY A 298 -22.49 9.58 20.54
C GLY A 298 -21.07 9.41 20.01
N ARG A 299 -20.27 8.44 20.48
CA ARG A 299 -18.95 8.14 19.89
C ARG A 299 -19.05 7.72 18.42
N ALA A 300 -19.94 6.78 18.11
CA ALA A 300 -20.16 6.33 16.74
C ALA A 300 -20.51 7.51 15.80
N GLU A 301 -21.37 8.43 16.26
CA GLU A 301 -21.71 9.64 15.50
C GLU A 301 -20.49 10.54 15.27
N ARG A 302 -19.68 10.78 16.31
CA ARG A 302 -18.44 11.58 16.19
C ARG A 302 -17.44 10.96 15.20
N TRP A 303 -17.29 9.63 15.22
CA TRP A 303 -16.37 8.93 14.32
C TRP A 303 -16.87 8.93 12.88
N LEU A 304 -18.18 8.75 12.64
CA LEU A 304 -18.79 8.89 11.32
C LEU A 304 -18.68 10.33 10.79
N ASP A 305 -18.91 11.33 11.64
CA ASP A 305 -18.71 12.75 11.29
C ASP A 305 -17.25 13.04 10.92
N ARG A 306 -16.29 12.35 11.55
CA ARG A 306 -14.87 12.48 11.23
C ARG A 306 -14.53 11.78 9.92
N ALA A 307 -15.03 10.56 9.70
CA ALA A 307 -14.91 9.84 8.45
C ALA A 307 -15.46 10.66 7.28
N ALA A 308 -16.65 11.25 7.44
CA ALA A 308 -17.27 12.09 6.41
C ALA A 308 -16.46 13.34 6.04
N LYS A 309 -15.61 13.84 6.95
CA LYS A 309 -14.69 14.97 6.68
C LYS A 309 -13.40 14.54 5.97
N LEU A 310 -13.02 13.27 6.07
CA LEU A 310 -11.80 12.74 5.47
C LEU A 310 -12.04 12.23 4.05
N VAL A 311 -13.20 11.60 3.83
CA VAL A 311 -13.54 10.92 2.58
C VAL A 311 -13.64 11.88 1.39
N ILE A 312 -12.98 11.51 0.30
CA ILE A 312 -12.93 12.23 -0.97
C ILE A 312 -13.77 11.47 -2.00
N ASP A 313 -13.67 10.13 -2.06
CA ASP A 313 -14.44 9.30 -2.99
C ASP A 313 -15.94 9.36 -2.69
N GLN A 314 -16.76 9.48 -3.75
CA GLN A 314 -18.19 9.64 -3.61
C GLN A 314 -18.88 8.36 -3.11
N ARG A 315 -18.41 7.18 -3.51
CA ARG A 315 -19.02 5.91 -3.09
C ARG A 315 -18.78 5.67 -1.60
N ASP A 316 -17.56 5.91 -1.13
CA ASP A 316 -17.22 5.76 0.29
C ASP A 316 -17.97 6.80 1.15
N ARG A 317 -18.19 8.00 0.61
CA ARG A 317 -19.03 9.03 1.24
C ARG A 317 -20.48 8.58 1.37
N ASP A 318 -21.04 7.96 0.34
CA ASP A 318 -22.42 7.44 0.36
C ASP A 318 -22.55 6.35 1.43
N LEU A 319 -21.58 5.44 1.52
CA LEU A 319 -21.53 4.39 2.54
C LEU A 319 -21.47 4.96 3.97
N ILE A 320 -20.60 5.95 4.21
CA ILE A 320 -20.50 6.62 5.53
C ILE A 320 -21.82 7.32 5.87
N THR A 321 -22.47 7.92 4.87
CA THR A 321 -23.77 8.59 5.05
C THR A 321 -24.86 7.59 5.39
N GLU A 322 -24.93 6.46 4.70
CA GLU A 322 -25.88 5.37 4.97
C GLU A 322 -25.72 4.83 6.40
N ASN A 323 -24.49 4.53 6.82
CA ASN A 323 -24.23 4.05 8.19
C ASN A 323 -24.63 5.09 9.25
N ARG A 324 -24.43 6.38 8.96
CA ARG A 324 -24.86 7.49 9.83
C ARG A 324 -26.38 7.62 9.90
N GLU A 325 -27.08 7.47 8.78
CA GLU A 325 -28.54 7.46 8.75
C GLU A 325 -29.09 6.27 9.54
N ALA A 326 -28.54 5.07 9.35
CA ALA A 326 -28.89 3.88 10.11
C ALA A 326 -28.68 4.06 11.62
N LEU A 327 -27.57 4.69 12.05
CA LEU A 327 -27.34 5.03 13.45
C LEU A 327 -28.45 5.96 14.00
N LEU A 328 -28.77 7.03 13.28
CA LEU A 328 -29.77 8.00 13.70
C LEU A 328 -31.19 7.39 13.76
N GLU A 329 -31.52 6.51 12.82
CA GLU A 329 -32.78 5.77 12.81
C GLU A 329 -32.87 4.81 14.00
N ASN A 330 -31.81 4.04 14.27
CA ASN A 330 -31.73 3.16 15.43
C ASN A 330 -31.87 3.94 16.74
N GLN A 331 -31.20 5.08 16.88
CA GLN A 331 -31.33 5.95 18.06
C GLN A 331 -32.74 6.55 18.21
N ARG A 332 -33.44 6.88 17.11
CA ARG A 332 -34.85 7.31 17.16
C ARG A 332 -35.75 6.16 17.59
N ALA A 333 -35.61 4.99 16.99
CA ALA A 333 -36.40 3.81 17.33
C ALA A 333 -36.24 3.41 18.80
N MET A 334 -35.01 3.42 19.32
CA MET A 334 -34.73 3.10 20.72
C MET A 334 -35.28 4.15 21.70
N ARG A 335 -35.23 5.44 21.35
CA ARG A 335 -35.90 6.49 22.14
C ARG A 335 -37.41 6.28 22.20
N GLU A 336 -38.06 6.03 21.05
CA GLU A 336 -39.50 5.76 20.99
C GLU A 336 -39.88 4.50 21.79
N PHE A 337 -39.05 3.45 21.73
CA PHE A 337 -39.26 2.24 22.50
C PHE A 337 -39.11 2.50 24.00
N ARG A 338 -38.08 3.25 24.43
CA ARG A 338 -37.88 3.65 25.82
C ARG A 338 -39.05 4.47 26.36
N GLU A 339 -39.57 5.43 25.59
CA GLU A 339 -40.77 6.21 25.93
C GLU A 339 -42.01 5.31 26.13
N GLN A 340 -42.17 4.26 25.33
CA GLN A 340 -43.27 3.30 25.49
C GLN A 340 -43.14 2.47 26.77
N VAL A 341 -41.91 2.04 27.08
CA VAL A 341 -41.60 1.29 28.32
C VAL A 341 -41.83 2.18 29.54
N GLU A 342 -41.41 3.44 29.50
CA GLU A 342 -41.65 4.44 30.54
C GLU A 342 -43.14 4.70 30.74
N TYR A 343 -43.90 4.88 29.66
CA TYR A 343 -45.36 5.03 29.73
C TYR A 343 -46.02 3.81 30.38
N LEU A 344 -45.62 2.59 30.01
CA LEU A 344 -46.13 1.36 30.61
C LEU A 344 -45.73 1.23 32.08
N PHE A 345 -44.51 1.60 32.43
CA PHE A 345 -44.01 1.61 33.80
C PHE A 345 -44.87 2.53 34.68
N ARG A 346 -45.18 3.74 34.20
CA ARG A 346 -46.03 4.71 34.90
C ARG A 346 -47.49 4.27 35.00
N MET A 347 -48.06 3.72 33.94
CA MET A 347 -49.50 3.42 33.88
C MET A 347 -49.88 2.05 34.46
N ARG A 348 -49.00 1.05 34.36
CA ARG A 348 -49.28 -0.35 34.72
C ARG A 348 -48.27 -0.94 35.70
N GLY A 349 -47.33 -0.12 36.19
CA GLY A 349 -46.35 -0.50 37.19
C GLY A 349 -45.15 -1.29 36.65
N LYS A 350 -44.19 -1.51 37.55
CA LYS A 350 -42.89 -2.18 37.31
C LYS A 350 -43.01 -3.50 36.55
N TYR A 351 -43.92 -4.37 36.97
CA TYR A 351 -44.04 -5.72 36.41
C TYR A 351 -44.47 -5.72 34.94
N ALA A 352 -45.34 -4.80 34.53
CA ALA A 352 -45.81 -4.71 33.15
C ALA A 352 -44.69 -4.29 32.20
N ALA A 353 -43.87 -3.30 32.60
CA ALA A 353 -42.72 -2.84 31.83
C ALA A 353 -41.64 -3.93 31.72
N GLN A 354 -41.29 -4.61 32.82
CA GLN A 354 -40.32 -5.71 32.80
C GLN A 354 -40.78 -6.87 31.90
N ARG A 355 -42.08 -7.19 31.88
CA ARG A 355 -42.62 -8.23 30.99
C ARG A 355 -42.46 -7.86 29.52
N LEU A 356 -42.77 -6.61 29.14
CA LEU A 356 -42.57 -6.13 27.78
C LEU A 356 -41.09 -6.22 27.37
N LEU A 357 -40.20 -5.72 28.22
CA LEU A 357 -38.76 -5.74 27.95
C LEU A 357 -38.22 -7.17 27.79
N ARG A 358 -38.60 -8.11 28.66
CA ARG A 358 -38.21 -9.53 28.53
C ARG A 358 -38.75 -10.17 27.26
N GLN A 359 -39.97 -9.81 26.85
CA GLN A 359 -40.55 -10.28 25.59
C GLN A 359 -39.76 -9.73 24.39
N ALA A 360 -39.47 -8.43 24.38
CA ALA A 360 -38.67 -7.80 23.34
C ALA A 360 -37.25 -8.40 23.28
N ARG A 361 -36.64 -8.67 24.43
CA ARG A 361 -35.33 -9.34 24.56
C ARG A 361 -35.30 -10.72 23.90
N ALA A 362 -36.36 -11.50 24.07
CA ALA A 362 -36.50 -12.84 23.50
C ALA A 362 -36.75 -12.82 21.99
N GLN A 363 -37.33 -11.73 21.47
CA GLN A 363 -37.69 -11.58 20.06
C GLN A 363 -36.59 -10.91 19.22
N THR A 364 -35.66 -10.18 19.84
CA THR A 364 -34.56 -9.52 19.12
C THR A 364 -33.35 -10.44 18.97
N SER A 365 -32.83 -10.55 17.75
CA SER A 365 -31.52 -11.14 17.44
C SER A 365 -30.39 -10.11 17.49
N SER A 366 -30.72 -8.81 17.48
CA SER A 366 -29.73 -7.73 17.49
C SER A 366 -29.06 -7.60 18.88
N PRO A 367 -27.72 -7.77 18.97
CA PRO A 367 -26.99 -7.62 20.23
C PRO A 367 -27.13 -6.22 20.83
N SER A 368 -27.13 -5.18 19.98
CA SER A 368 -27.25 -3.80 20.40
C SER A 368 -28.61 -3.45 21.01
N VAL A 369 -29.68 -3.90 20.38
CA VAL A 369 -31.03 -3.76 20.94
C VAL A 369 -31.16 -4.55 22.24
N ARG A 370 -30.52 -5.72 22.34
CA ARG A 370 -30.53 -6.54 23.56
C ARG A 370 -29.80 -5.86 24.72
N ALA A 371 -28.65 -5.23 24.48
CA ALA A 371 -27.88 -4.50 25.49
C ALA A 371 -28.69 -3.34 26.10
N GLU A 372 -29.34 -2.51 25.28
CA GLU A 372 -30.18 -1.40 25.75
C GLU A 372 -31.42 -1.91 26.51
N ILE A 373 -32.03 -3.02 26.07
CA ILE A 373 -33.11 -3.68 26.81
C ILE A 373 -32.63 -4.16 28.19
N ASP A 374 -31.44 -4.76 28.25
CA ASP A 374 -30.84 -5.25 29.49
C ASP A 374 -30.50 -4.08 30.44
N GLN A 375 -30.03 -2.94 29.90
CA GLN A 375 -29.86 -1.71 30.66
C GLN A 375 -31.19 -1.20 31.23
N MET A 376 -32.25 -1.10 30.43
CA MET A 376 -33.57 -0.67 30.92
C MET A 376 -34.12 -1.62 31.99
N LEU A 377 -33.91 -2.94 31.83
CA LEU A 377 -34.27 -3.93 32.86
C LEU A 377 -33.48 -3.71 34.15
N ALA A 378 -32.18 -3.43 34.05
CA ALA A 378 -31.32 -3.13 35.19
C ALA A 378 -31.79 -1.85 35.91
N GLU A 379 -32.05 -0.76 35.19
CA GLU A 379 -32.58 0.51 35.73
C GLU A 379 -33.93 0.32 36.44
N ILE A 380 -34.85 -0.47 35.86
CA ILE A 380 -36.14 -0.79 36.50
C ILE A 380 -35.93 -1.64 37.76
N SER A 381 -34.99 -2.57 37.73
CA SER A 381 -34.69 -3.43 38.87
C SER A 381 -34.12 -2.63 40.04
N ALA A 382 -33.19 -1.70 39.76
CA ALA A 382 -32.53 -0.80 40.70
C ALA A 382 -33.44 0.34 41.21
N GLY A 383 -34.63 0.53 40.61
CA GLY A 383 -35.54 1.62 40.97
C GLY A 383 -35.11 2.99 40.44
N THR A 384 -34.11 3.04 39.56
CA THR A 384 -33.56 4.27 38.98
C THR A 384 -34.21 4.68 37.66
N PHE A 385 -35.08 3.83 37.09
CA PHE A 385 -35.76 4.05 35.80
C PHE A 385 -36.60 5.33 35.70
N ASN A 386 -36.97 5.94 36.83
CA ASN A 386 -37.73 7.19 36.90
C ASN A 386 -36.89 8.41 37.35
N SER A 387 -35.59 8.24 37.63
CA SER A 387 -34.81 9.23 38.40
C SER A 387 -34.12 10.32 37.57
N PHE A 388 -34.01 10.19 36.24
CA PHE A 388 -33.23 11.15 35.43
C PHE A 388 -33.84 11.37 34.04
N TYR A 389 -34.94 12.13 33.99
CA TYR A 389 -35.18 13.01 32.85
C TYR A 389 -35.20 14.44 33.38
N SER A 390 -34.03 14.93 33.82
CA SER A 390 -33.78 16.37 33.75
C SER A 390 -33.67 16.69 32.26
N PRO A 391 -34.58 17.48 31.67
CA PRO A 391 -34.43 17.88 30.28
C PRO A 391 -33.07 18.54 30.13
N SER A 392 -32.24 18.07 29.19
CA SER A 392 -31.02 18.78 28.78
C SER A 392 -31.37 20.26 28.61
N PRO A 393 -30.54 21.20 29.10
CA PRO A 393 -30.85 22.61 29.02
C PRO A 393 -31.12 22.97 27.56
N GLN A 394 -32.40 23.20 27.25
CA GLN A 394 -32.81 23.67 25.95
C GLN A 394 -32.18 25.05 25.80
N THR A 395 -31.16 25.17 24.96
CA THR A 395 -30.79 26.44 24.35
C THR A 395 -32.06 27.01 23.72
N THR A 396 -32.59 28.04 24.36
CA THR A 396 -33.84 28.72 24.02
C THR A 396 -33.81 29.20 22.58
N ARG A 397 -34.50 28.47 21.70
CA ARG A 397 -34.80 28.91 20.34
C ARG A 397 -36.14 29.67 20.38
N PRO A 398 -36.25 30.88 19.79
CA PRO A 398 -37.42 31.73 19.96
C PRO A 398 -38.70 31.15 19.35
N ALA A 399 -39.81 31.47 19.99
CA ALA A 399 -41.13 30.88 19.86
C ALA A 399 -41.72 30.99 18.43
N ARG A 400 -42.26 29.86 17.93
CA ARG A 400 -43.19 29.83 16.79
C ARG A 400 -44.65 29.79 17.30
N PRO A 401 -45.60 30.42 16.59
CA PRO A 401 -46.98 30.61 17.04
C PRO A 401 -47.82 29.31 17.00
N PRO A 402 -48.96 29.27 17.72
CA PRO A 402 -49.65 28.04 18.09
C PRO A 402 -50.40 27.42 16.90
N ARG A 403 -50.18 26.12 16.67
CA ARG A 403 -50.96 25.31 15.73
C ARG A 403 -52.19 24.69 16.41
N LYS A 404 -53.32 24.77 15.70
CA LYS A 404 -54.67 24.32 16.07
C LYS A 404 -54.76 22.83 16.45
N PRO A 405 -55.74 22.44 17.30
CA PRO A 405 -55.88 21.07 17.80
C PRO A 405 -56.25 20.08 16.68
N VAL A 406 -55.43 19.05 16.53
CA VAL A 406 -55.63 17.97 15.54
C VAL A 406 -56.63 16.94 16.11
N SER A 407 -57.63 16.60 15.29
CA SER A 407 -58.77 15.78 15.69
C SER A 407 -58.42 14.34 16.09
N THR A 408 -59.20 13.84 17.05
CA THR A 408 -59.10 12.51 17.68
C THR A 408 -59.24 11.33 16.71
N LYS A 409 -59.75 11.55 15.48
CA LYS A 409 -59.82 10.51 14.42
C LYS A 409 -58.45 10.11 13.87
N ARG A 410 -57.42 10.96 13.97
CA ARG A 410 -56.05 10.64 13.51
C ARG A 410 -55.32 9.64 14.42
N ARG A 411 -55.73 9.53 15.68
CA ARG A 411 -55.11 8.64 16.69
C ARG A 411 -55.47 7.16 16.50
N ARG A 412 -56.66 6.85 15.97
CA ARG A 412 -57.06 5.47 15.64
C ARG A 412 -56.39 4.95 14.35
N ARG A 413 -56.18 5.79 13.34
CA ARG A 413 -55.43 5.41 12.12
C ARG A 413 -53.96 5.11 12.40
N ARG A 414 -53.31 5.86 13.30
CA ARG A 414 -51.90 5.59 13.68
C ARG A 414 -51.71 4.27 14.44
N ARG A 415 -52.68 3.85 15.26
CA ARG A 415 -52.64 2.55 15.95
C ARG A 415 -52.78 1.37 14.98
N LEU A 416 -53.58 1.53 13.92
CA LEU A 416 -53.78 0.50 12.90
C LEU A 416 -52.56 0.38 11.97
N VAL A 417 -51.90 1.50 11.63
CA VAL A 417 -50.64 1.51 10.86
C VAL A 417 -49.47 0.91 11.66
N ALA A 418 -49.37 1.22 12.97
CA ALA A 418 -48.33 0.63 13.83
C ALA A 418 -48.51 -0.90 13.99
N TRP A 419 -49.75 -1.39 14.09
CA TRP A 419 -50.03 -2.83 14.15
C TRP A 419 -49.73 -3.54 12.82
N LEU A 420 -50.01 -2.89 11.68
CA LEU A 420 -49.66 -3.40 10.35
C LEU A 420 -48.14 -3.41 10.10
N LEU A 421 -47.37 -2.46 10.66
CA LEU A 421 -45.91 -2.46 10.60
C LEU A 421 -45.29 -3.59 11.43
N VAL A 422 -45.85 -3.90 12.61
CA VAL A 422 -45.40 -5.05 13.42
C VAL A 422 -45.72 -6.38 12.73
N LEU A 423 -46.89 -6.52 12.11
CA LEU A 423 -47.20 -7.70 11.29
C LEU A 423 -46.36 -7.79 10.02
N ALA A 424 -46.01 -6.65 9.39
CA ALA A 424 -45.10 -6.62 8.25
C ALA A 424 -43.67 -7.03 8.65
N LEU A 425 -43.19 -6.66 9.84
CA LEU A 425 -41.90 -7.09 10.37
C LEU A 425 -41.87 -8.58 10.74
N ILE A 426 -42.97 -9.14 11.26
CA ILE A 426 -43.11 -10.59 11.52
C ILE A 426 -43.25 -11.37 10.19
N GLY A 427 -43.94 -10.82 9.19
CA GLY A 427 -44.04 -11.41 7.85
C GLY A 427 -42.74 -11.35 7.05
N LEU A 428 -41.96 -10.27 7.19
CA LEU A 428 -40.61 -10.16 6.60
C LEU A 428 -39.61 -11.11 7.26
N GLY A 429 -39.77 -11.40 8.57
CA GLY A 429 -38.98 -12.42 9.27
C GLY A 429 -39.15 -13.84 8.72
N VAL A 430 -40.30 -14.15 8.08
CA VAL A 430 -40.56 -15.44 7.41
C VAL A 430 -40.09 -15.44 5.94
N TRP A 431 -40.01 -14.27 5.30
CA TRP A 431 -39.49 -14.14 3.92
C TRP A 431 -37.96 -14.35 3.85
N HIS A 432 -37.24 -14.09 4.95
CA HIS A 432 -35.78 -14.27 5.03
C HIS A 432 -35.33 -15.74 5.12
N TRP A 433 -36.26 -16.70 5.11
CA TRP A 433 -36.01 -18.15 5.15
C TRP A 433 -36.18 -18.86 3.79
N TRP A 434 -36.29 -18.11 2.69
CA TRP A 434 -36.16 -18.68 1.34
C TRP A 434 -34.67 -18.80 0.98
N PRO A 435 -34.23 -19.92 0.33
CA PRO A 435 -32.83 -20.17 0.04
C PRO A 435 -32.27 -18.98 -0.74
N GLN A 436 -31.36 -18.24 -0.10
CA GLN A 436 -30.75 -17.09 -0.73
C GLN A 436 -29.93 -17.60 -1.91
N LYS A 437 -30.24 -17.05 -3.08
CA LYS A 437 -29.41 -17.21 -4.27
C LYS A 437 -28.07 -16.54 -3.98
N ILE A 438 -27.04 -17.34 -3.78
CA ILE A 438 -25.69 -16.85 -3.53
C ILE A 438 -24.93 -16.73 -4.83
N SER A 439 -23.92 -15.89 -4.83
CA SER A 439 -23.09 -15.60 -5.99
C SER A 439 -21.63 -15.68 -5.60
N ILE A 440 -20.84 -16.34 -6.45
CA ILE A 440 -19.39 -16.52 -6.23
C ILE A 440 -18.57 -15.89 -7.35
N ALA A 441 -19.22 -15.16 -8.26
CA ALA A 441 -18.63 -14.59 -9.46
C ALA A 441 -19.22 -13.20 -9.85
N HIS A 442 -19.26 -12.27 -8.90
CA HIS A 442 -19.53 -10.85 -9.13
C HIS A 442 -18.29 -10.09 -9.61
N ASP A 443 -18.50 -8.84 -10.03
CA ASP A 443 -17.42 -7.97 -10.48
C ASP A 443 -16.44 -7.65 -9.33
N LYS A 444 -16.93 -7.55 -8.09
CA LYS A 444 -16.09 -7.35 -6.90
C LYS A 444 -16.16 -8.55 -5.97
N ILE A 445 -15.05 -8.84 -5.30
CA ILE A 445 -14.97 -9.88 -4.28
C ILE A 445 -15.97 -9.59 -3.14
N SER A 446 -16.12 -8.31 -2.75
CA SER A 446 -17.03 -7.88 -1.69
C SER A 446 -18.51 -8.18 -1.93
N ASP A 447 -18.88 -8.41 -3.20
CA ASP A 447 -20.27 -8.62 -3.60
C ASP A 447 -20.61 -10.11 -3.70
N ASN A 448 -19.62 -10.99 -3.48
CA ASN A 448 -19.83 -12.43 -3.43
C ASN A 448 -20.26 -12.90 -2.03
N ALA A 449 -20.73 -14.13 -1.95
CA ALA A 449 -20.89 -14.83 -0.69
C ALA A 449 -19.56 -14.88 0.09
N PRO A 450 -19.55 -14.63 1.40
CA PRO A 450 -18.31 -14.62 2.18
C PRO A 450 -17.68 -16.02 2.26
N ALA A 451 -16.39 -16.08 2.61
CA ALA A 451 -15.76 -17.33 3.01
C ALA A 451 -16.51 -17.95 4.20
N GLY A 452 -16.58 -19.27 4.26
CA GLY A 452 -17.43 -20.02 5.19
C GLY A 452 -18.85 -20.29 4.68
N THR A 453 -19.20 -19.85 3.46
CA THR A 453 -20.51 -20.17 2.87
C THR A 453 -20.52 -21.56 2.26
N CYS A 454 -21.50 -22.38 2.61
CA CYS A 454 -21.67 -23.74 2.10
C CYS A 454 -22.60 -23.81 0.87
N LEU A 455 -22.27 -24.68 -0.09
CA LEU A 455 -22.96 -24.85 -1.37
C LEU A 455 -23.63 -26.23 -1.44
N ASP A 456 -24.90 -26.27 -1.86
CA ASP A 456 -25.64 -27.54 -2.05
C ASP A 456 -25.18 -28.33 -3.28
N GLU A 457 -24.58 -27.67 -4.27
CA GLU A 457 -24.26 -28.28 -5.56
C GLU A 457 -22.93 -27.78 -6.12
N GLN A 458 -22.31 -28.60 -6.96
CA GLN A 458 -21.10 -28.23 -7.69
C GLN A 458 -21.40 -27.08 -8.65
N PRO A 459 -20.66 -25.95 -8.58
CA PRO A 459 -20.81 -24.86 -9.52
C PRO A 459 -20.31 -25.30 -10.89
N ALA A 460 -21.20 -25.27 -11.89
CA ALA A 460 -20.85 -25.56 -13.29
C ALA A 460 -20.13 -24.38 -13.99
N GLY A 461 -19.45 -23.52 -13.23
CA GLY A 461 -18.72 -22.34 -13.72
C GLY A 461 -18.88 -21.10 -12.83
N PRO A 462 -18.39 -19.93 -13.28
CA PRO A 462 -18.56 -18.66 -12.58
C PRO A 462 -20.01 -18.18 -12.72
N GLN A 463 -20.88 -18.67 -11.83
CA GLN A 463 -22.32 -18.43 -11.88
C GLN A 463 -22.81 -17.54 -10.74
N THR A 464 -23.94 -16.89 -10.99
CA THR A 464 -24.75 -16.23 -9.97
C THR A 464 -26.00 -17.08 -9.72
N GLY A 465 -26.48 -17.10 -8.48
CA GLY A 465 -27.73 -17.79 -8.13
C GLY A 465 -27.59 -19.27 -7.76
N LEU A 466 -26.44 -19.66 -7.24
CA LEU A 466 -26.24 -20.96 -6.61
C LEU A 466 -27.11 -21.07 -5.35
N ARG A 467 -27.42 -22.31 -4.93
CA ARG A 467 -28.09 -22.56 -3.67
C ARG A 467 -27.08 -22.68 -2.53
N GLY A 468 -27.22 -21.80 -1.55
CA GLY A 468 -26.50 -21.94 -0.28
C GLY A 468 -27.16 -22.97 0.62
N SER A 469 -26.34 -23.69 1.39
CA SER A 469 -26.76 -24.64 2.41
C SER A 469 -26.45 -24.14 3.82
N ASP A 470 -27.09 -24.74 4.81
CA ASP A 470 -26.64 -24.66 6.19
C ASP A 470 -25.38 -25.54 6.34
N CYS A 471 -24.29 -24.97 6.85
CA CYS A 471 -23.02 -25.70 6.98
C CYS A 471 -23.05 -26.85 8.00
N ASP A 472 -24.08 -26.90 8.86
CA ASP A 472 -24.34 -28.03 9.76
C ASP A 472 -25.16 -29.15 9.11
N SER A 473 -25.56 -28.99 7.84
CA SER A 473 -26.26 -29.98 7.01
C SER A 473 -25.34 -30.54 5.92
N PRO A 474 -25.62 -31.73 5.34
CA PRO A 474 -24.89 -32.26 4.20
C PRO A 474 -24.88 -31.27 3.03
N HIS A 475 -23.70 -30.91 2.54
CA HIS A 475 -23.50 -29.96 1.44
C HIS A 475 -22.32 -30.38 0.57
N TRP A 476 -22.29 -29.96 -0.69
CA TRP A 476 -21.25 -30.38 -1.63
C TRP A 476 -19.88 -29.77 -1.31
N GLY A 477 -19.84 -28.46 -1.01
CA GLY A 477 -18.57 -27.75 -0.83
C GLY A 477 -18.71 -26.42 -0.09
N GLU A 478 -17.58 -25.85 0.33
CA GLU A 478 -17.53 -24.61 1.12
C GLU A 478 -16.57 -23.60 0.50
N ILE A 479 -16.97 -22.33 0.45
CA ILE A 479 -16.11 -21.24 -0.02
C ILE A 479 -15.02 -20.97 1.02
N ILE A 480 -13.77 -21.27 0.71
CA ILE A 480 -12.63 -21.01 1.63
C ILE A 480 -11.98 -19.65 1.39
N GLY A 481 -12.33 -18.97 0.29
CA GLY A 481 -11.91 -17.59 0.04
C GLY A 481 -11.89 -17.19 -1.43
N TYR A 482 -11.38 -15.98 -1.66
CA TYR A 482 -11.18 -15.39 -2.98
C TYR A 482 -9.74 -14.93 -3.11
N VAL A 483 -9.09 -15.27 -4.23
CA VAL A 483 -7.68 -14.98 -4.47
C VAL A 483 -7.50 -14.14 -5.72
N ALA A 484 -6.82 -13.00 -5.60
CA ALA A 484 -6.50 -12.15 -6.75
C ALA A 484 -5.48 -12.86 -7.64
N ILE A 485 -5.85 -13.14 -8.89
CA ILE A 485 -4.99 -13.81 -9.88
C ILE A 485 -3.97 -12.81 -10.43
N THR A 486 -4.41 -11.59 -10.73
CA THR A 486 -3.54 -10.49 -11.17
C THR A 486 -3.95 -9.17 -10.52
N LYS A 487 -3.06 -8.17 -10.58
CA LYS A 487 -3.45 -6.79 -10.30
C LYS A 487 -4.52 -6.32 -11.31
N VAL A 488 -5.32 -5.35 -10.90
CA VAL A 488 -6.37 -4.75 -11.74
C VAL A 488 -5.98 -3.31 -12.05
N PRO A 489 -6.00 -2.88 -13.32
CA PRO A 489 -6.24 -3.67 -14.53
C PRO A 489 -5.02 -4.52 -14.95
N ALA A 490 -5.24 -5.63 -15.67
CA ALA A 490 -4.18 -6.42 -16.30
C ALA A 490 -4.63 -7.11 -17.59
N THR A 491 -3.70 -7.30 -18.53
CA THR A 491 -3.94 -8.12 -19.73
C THR A 491 -4.35 -9.55 -19.31
N TYR A 492 -5.33 -10.12 -19.99
CA TYR A 492 -5.74 -11.50 -19.74
C TYR A 492 -4.58 -12.45 -20.05
N PRO A 493 -4.14 -13.30 -19.11
CA PRO A 493 -2.99 -14.16 -19.31
C PRO A 493 -3.27 -15.38 -20.22
N GLY A 494 -4.53 -15.58 -20.62
CA GLY A 494 -5.01 -16.79 -21.30
C GLY A 494 -5.66 -17.76 -20.32
N ASP A 495 -6.57 -18.62 -20.81
CA ASP A 495 -7.35 -19.54 -19.97
C ASP A 495 -6.44 -20.50 -19.19
N ASP A 496 -5.46 -21.12 -19.85
CA ASP A 496 -4.54 -22.06 -19.22
C ASP A 496 -3.77 -21.43 -18.06
N GLN A 497 -3.24 -20.23 -18.25
CA GLN A 497 -2.47 -19.53 -17.21
C GLN A 497 -3.37 -18.97 -16.11
N ALA A 498 -4.60 -18.53 -16.42
CA ALA A 498 -5.57 -18.09 -15.42
C ALA A 498 -6.02 -19.24 -14.53
N ASN A 499 -6.28 -20.41 -15.12
CA ASN A 499 -6.60 -21.65 -14.40
C ASN A 499 -5.45 -22.08 -13.50
N ALA A 500 -4.23 -22.19 -14.04
CA ALA A 500 -3.05 -22.59 -13.28
C ALA A 500 -2.74 -21.63 -12.10
N LEU A 501 -2.88 -20.31 -12.31
CA LEU A 501 -2.71 -19.33 -11.23
C LEU A 501 -3.81 -19.45 -10.18
N GLY A 502 -5.06 -19.65 -10.61
CA GLY A 502 -6.17 -19.87 -9.70
C GLY A 502 -5.97 -21.12 -8.85
N GLN A 503 -5.61 -22.25 -9.48
CA GLN A 503 -5.31 -23.52 -8.79
C GLN A 503 -4.18 -23.35 -7.77
N PHE A 504 -3.07 -22.71 -8.16
CA PHE A 504 -1.96 -22.44 -7.24
C PHE A 504 -2.40 -21.61 -6.02
N LEU A 505 -3.09 -20.49 -6.26
CA LEU A 505 -3.49 -19.58 -5.19
C LEU A 505 -4.59 -20.16 -4.29
N CYS A 506 -5.51 -20.95 -4.86
CA CYS A 506 -6.54 -21.66 -4.10
C CYS A 506 -5.95 -22.85 -3.32
N GLY A 507 -4.96 -23.55 -3.88
CA GLY A 507 -4.19 -24.55 -3.15
C GLY A 507 -3.42 -23.94 -1.97
N GLU A 508 -2.83 -22.76 -2.16
CA GLU A 508 -2.18 -22.03 -1.06
C GLU A 508 -3.18 -21.70 0.06
N LYS A 509 -4.40 -21.28 -0.30
CA LYS A 509 -5.50 -21.07 0.67
C LYS A 509 -5.89 -22.35 1.40
N MET A 510 -6.00 -23.47 0.70
CA MET A 510 -6.30 -24.77 1.30
C MET A 510 -5.26 -25.17 2.35
N VAL A 511 -3.97 -25.02 2.02
CA VAL A 511 -2.87 -25.30 2.96
C VAL A 511 -2.87 -24.31 4.14
N GLN A 512 -3.21 -23.04 3.92
CA GLN A 512 -3.35 -22.04 4.99
C GLN A 512 -4.46 -22.39 5.99
N GLN A 513 -5.52 -23.05 5.52
CA GLN A 513 -6.61 -23.57 6.35
C GLN A 513 -6.30 -24.93 6.99
N ARG A 514 -5.10 -25.50 6.74
CA ARG A 514 -4.66 -26.82 7.23
C ARG A 514 -5.58 -27.96 6.80
N LEU A 515 -6.18 -27.83 5.62
CA LEU A 515 -6.98 -28.88 5.03
C LEU A 515 -6.06 -29.95 4.44
N ASN A 516 -6.39 -31.22 4.68
CA ASN A 516 -5.62 -32.36 4.18
C ASN A 516 -5.94 -32.58 2.69
N ASP A 517 -4.92 -32.51 1.84
CA ASP A 517 -4.98 -32.76 0.40
C ASP A 517 -5.30 -34.22 0.04
N ASP A 518 -5.13 -35.17 0.97
CA ASP A 518 -5.62 -36.55 0.83
C ASP A 518 -7.15 -36.69 0.97
N VAL A 519 -7.82 -35.65 1.49
CA VAL A 519 -9.26 -35.68 1.82
C VAL A 519 -10.04 -34.68 0.98
N TYR A 520 -9.45 -33.52 0.76
CA TYR A 520 -10.10 -32.37 0.15
C TYR A 520 -9.44 -31.99 -1.17
N ASP A 521 -10.25 -31.51 -2.09
CA ASP A 521 -9.84 -30.89 -3.33
C ASP A 521 -10.46 -29.48 -3.43
N VAL A 522 -9.90 -28.62 -4.26
CA VAL A 522 -10.34 -27.23 -4.42
C VAL A 522 -10.77 -26.94 -5.85
N THR A 523 -12.08 -26.76 -6.01
CA THR A 523 -12.64 -26.23 -7.25
C THR A 523 -12.33 -24.74 -7.35
N THR A 524 -11.59 -24.39 -8.41
CA THR A 524 -11.20 -23.01 -8.72
C THR A 524 -12.10 -22.44 -9.81
N LEU A 525 -12.67 -21.26 -9.58
CA LEU A 525 -13.56 -20.60 -10.54
C LEU A 525 -13.11 -19.16 -10.77
N HIS A 526 -12.82 -18.80 -12.02
CA HIS A 526 -12.54 -17.42 -12.40
C HIS A 526 -13.40 -17.00 -13.58
N ALA A 527 -13.54 -15.69 -13.79
CA ALA A 527 -14.27 -15.18 -14.93
C ALA A 527 -13.51 -15.43 -16.26
N PRO A 528 -14.22 -15.62 -17.39
CA PRO A 528 -13.59 -15.82 -18.68
C PRO A 528 -13.02 -14.50 -19.23
N ALA A 529 -12.21 -14.60 -20.30
CA ALA A 529 -11.53 -13.47 -20.94
C ALA A 529 -12.40 -12.21 -21.18
N GLN A 530 -13.68 -12.40 -21.55
CA GLN A 530 -14.60 -11.31 -21.87
C GLN A 530 -14.95 -10.46 -20.64
N ARG A 531 -14.95 -11.07 -19.46
CA ARG A 531 -15.18 -10.39 -18.18
C ARG A 531 -13.88 -9.97 -17.50
N TRP A 532 -12.71 -10.32 -18.03
CA TRP A 532 -11.43 -9.93 -17.42
C TRP A 532 -11.20 -8.41 -17.48
N ASN A 533 -10.85 -7.75 -16.38
CA ASN A 533 -10.57 -6.32 -16.40
C ASN A 533 -9.15 -6.05 -16.88
N ASN A 534 -9.05 -5.61 -18.14
CA ASN A 534 -7.80 -5.21 -18.77
C ASN A 534 -7.62 -3.68 -18.88
N GLY A 535 -8.50 -2.91 -18.23
CA GLY A 535 -8.50 -1.45 -18.25
C GLY A 535 -8.96 -0.84 -19.58
N ARG A 536 -9.19 -1.65 -20.61
CA ARG A 536 -9.69 -1.22 -21.93
C ARG A 536 -11.16 -1.59 -22.14
N ASN A 537 -11.64 -2.68 -21.55
CA ASN A 537 -13.05 -3.05 -21.59
C ASN A 537 -13.84 -2.39 -20.46
N ALA A 538 -15.17 -2.44 -20.56
CA ALA A 538 -16.06 -1.91 -19.53
C ALA A 538 -16.18 -2.82 -18.29
N SER A 539 -15.42 -3.94 -18.25
CA SER A 539 -15.51 -4.88 -17.14
C SER A 539 -14.93 -4.26 -15.87
N LYS A 540 -15.64 -4.48 -14.76
CA LYS A 540 -15.19 -4.10 -13.41
C LYS A 540 -14.68 -5.28 -12.60
N TYR A 541 -14.53 -6.45 -13.22
CA TYR A 541 -14.10 -7.67 -12.56
C TYR A 541 -12.73 -7.51 -11.89
N GLU A 542 -12.60 -7.91 -10.63
CA GLU A 542 -11.36 -7.75 -9.85
C GLU A 542 -10.28 -8.80 -10.16
N ASN A 543 -10.40 -9.53 -11.28
CA ASN A 543 -9.43 -10.54 -11.76
C ASN A 543 -9.02 -11.55 -10.67
N TYR A 544 -10.02 -12.15 -10.02
CA TYR A 544 -9.82 -13.12 -8.93
C TYR A 544 -10.30 -14.53 -9.30
N ALA A 545 -9.98 -15.52 -8.47
CA ALA A 545 -10.59 -16.84 -8.44
C ALA A 545 -11.35 -17.04 -7.13
N ALA A 546 -12.52 -17.68 -7.19
CA ALA A 546 -13.21 -18.24 -6.04
C ALA A 546 -12.65 -19.64 -5.76
N CYS A 547 -12.34 -19.90 -4.48
CA CYS A 547 -11.80 -21.17 -4.03
C CYS A 547 -12.87 -21.91 -3.24
N VAL A 548 -13.37 -23.02 -3.78
CA VAL A 548 -14.41 -23.83 -3.14
C VAL A 548 -13.85 -25.21 -2.84
N VAL A 549 -13.73 -25.53 -1.55
CA VAL A 549 -13.26 -26.84 -1.12
C VAL A 549 -14.41 -27.85 -1.16
N HIS A 550 -14.12 -29.07 -1.58
CA HIS A 550 -15.02 -30.21 -1.50
C HIS A 550 -14.22 -31.48 -1.18
N ARG A 551 -14.89 -32.59 -0.90
CA ARG A 551 -14.18 -33.87 -0.70
C ARG A 551 -13.69 -34.44 -2.02
N GLN A 552 -12.52 -35.06 -1.99
CA GLN A 552 -11.93 -35.72 -3.16
C GLN A 552 -12.71 -36.97 -3.57
N ASP A 553 -13.35 -37.66 -2.62
CA ASP A 553 -14.19 -38.84 -2.86
C ASP A 553 -15.59 -38.51 -3.40
N GLY A 554 -15.91 -37.23 -3.57
CA GLY A 554 -17.20 -36.75 -4.09
C GLY A 554 -18.37 -36.89 -3.13
N LEU A 555 -18.13 -37.27 -1.86
CA LEU A 555 -19.17 -37.27 -0.83
C LEU A 555 -19.42 -35.85 -0.30
N ASP A 556 -20.58 -35.66 0.33
CA ASP A 556 -20.93 -34.41 0.99
C ASP A 556 -20.06 -34.14 2.23
N LEU A 557 -19.86 -32.86 2.51
CA LEU A 557 -19.38 -32.33 3.79
C LEU A 557 -20.53 -32.32 4.79
N TYR A 558 -20.26 -32.77 6.02
CA TYR A 558 -21.26 -32.82 7.11
C TYR A 558 -21.10 -31.71 8.16
N SER A 559 -20.06 -30.89 8.00
CA SER A 559 -19.76 -29.75 8.86
C SER A 559 -18.85 -28.80 8.09
N GLY A 560 -18.92 -27.50 8.41
CA GLY A 560 -17.99 -26.52 7.87
C GLY A 560 -16.52 -26.87 8.18
N VAL A 561 -15.64 -26.59 7.23
CA VAL A 561 -14.21 -26.90 7.23
C VAL A 561 -13.32 -25.67 7.35
N THR A 562 -13.85 -24.43 7.30
CA THR A 562 -13.04 -23.21 7.49
C THR A 562 -12.84 -22.88 8.98
N PRO A 563 -11.63 -23.02 9.57
CA PRO A 563 -11.33 -22.51 10.90
C PRO A 563 -11.16 -20.99 10.95
N VAL A 564 -11.37 -20.40 12.14
CA VAL A 564 -11.42 -18.94 12.40
C VAL A 564 -10.05 -18.23 12.25
N ALA A 565 -8.93 -18.95 12.16
CA ALA A 565 -7.59 -18.34 12.15
C ALA A 565 -6.76 -18.77 10.93
N GLU A 566 -6.72 -17.91 9.93
CA GLU A 566 -5.90 -18.06 8.72
C GLU A 566 -4.40 -17.96 9.05
N LEU A 567 -3.60 -18.93 8.58
CA LEU A 567 -2.14 -18.82 8.61
C LEU A 567 -1.69 -17.72 7.63
N LYS A 568 -0.96 -16.72 8.14
CA LYS A 568 -0.55 -15.54 7.36
C LYS A 568 0.60 -15.80 6.38
N ASP A 569 1.32 -16.90 6.54
CA ASP A 569 2.51 -17.18 5.73
C ASP A 569 2.14 -17.85 4.40
N PRO A 570 2.77 -17.46 3.27
CA PRO A 570 2.69 -18.20 2.02
C PRO A 570 3.14 -19.64 2.23
N LYS A 571 2.40 -20.61 1.68
CA LYS A 571 2.72 -22.03 1.84
C LYS A 571 3.02 -22.69 0.50
N PRO A 572 3.96 -23.64 0.47
CA PRO A 572 4.22 -24.46 -0.71
C PRO A 572 2.98 -25.27 -1.08
N VAL A 573 2.70 -25.33 -2.38
CA VAL A 573 1.58 -26.10 -2.95
C VAL A 573 2.16 -27.17 -3.86
N ALA A 574 1.75 -28.42 -3.69
CA ALA A 574 2.12 -29.49 -4.59
C ALA A 574 1.38 -29.33 -5.92
N MET A 575 2.11 -29.22 -7.03
CA MET A 575 1.53 -29.10 -8.37
C MET A 575 2.37 -29.86 -9.39
N ASP A 576 1.75 -30.25 -10.49
CA ASP A 576 2.43 -30.89 -11.61
C ASP A 576 3.23 -29.88 -12.43
N LEU A 577 4.36 -30.30 -13.00
CA LEU A 577 5.01 -29.57 -14.09
C LEU A 577 4.68 -30.20 -15.46
N GLN A 578 4.04 -31.37 -15.45
CA GLN A 578 3.88 -32.21 -16.62
C GLN A 578 2.54 -32.97 -16.67
N ALA A 579 1.45 -32.27 -16.41
CA ALA A 579 0.10 -32.78 -16.52
C ALA A 579 -0.33 -33.03 -18.00
N GLU A 580 -1.48 -33.65 -18.19
CA GLU A 580 -2.04 -33.86 -19.53
C GLU A 580 -2.25 -32.54 -20.27
N LYS A 581 -2.72 -31.50 -19.55
CA LYS A 581 -2.95 -30.16 -20.08
C LYS A 581 -2.03 -29.16 -19.38
N VAL A 582 -1.52 -28.20 -20.15
CA VAL A 582 -0.69 -27.11 -19.60
C VAL A 582 -1.43 -26.31 -18.53
N ALA A 583 -2.75 -26.20 -18.63
CA ALA A 583 -3.61 -25.52 -17.64
C ALA A 583 -3.55 -26.13 -16.23
N ASP A 584 -3.20 -27.42 -16.14
CA ASP A 584 -3.13 -28.17 -14.87
C ASP A 584 -1.70 -28.18 -14.30
N ASN A 585 -0.74 -27.54 -14.99
CA ASN A 585 0.62 -27.37 -14.49
C ASN A 585 0.74 -26.17 -13.55
N ALA A 586 1.84 -26.15 -12.78
CA ALA A 586 2.27 -24.99 -12.03
C ALA A 586 2.35 -23.73 -12.94
N PRO A 587 1.79 -22.59 -12.51
CA PRO A 587 1.67 -21.42 -13.37
C PRO A 587 3.02 -20.77 -13.73
N VAL A 588 3.12 -20.25 -14.96
CA VAL A 588 4.28 -19.47 -15.40
C VAL A 588 4.49 -18.26 -14.49
N GLY A 589 5.73 -17.98 -14.13
CA GLY A 589 6.09 -16.90 -13.20
C GLY A 589 6.05 -17.28 -11.72
N THR A 590 5.65 -18.51 -11.38
CA THR A 590 5.88 -19.08 -10.04
C THR A 590 7.21 -19.82 -9.94
N CYS A 591 7.54 -20.27 -8.73
CA CYS A 591 8.86 -20.78 -8.42
C CYS A 591 8.80 -22.15 -7.75
N VAL A 592 9.71 -23.04 -8.15
CA VAL A 592 9.86 -24.38 -7.59
C VAL A 592 10.77 -24.29 -6.37
N ARG A 593 10.24 -24.67 -5.20
CA ARG A 593 10.92 -24.55 -3.90
C ARG A 593 12.21 -25.38 -3.88
N ASP A 594 12.07 -26.65 -4.21
CA ASP A 594 13.14 -27.64 -4.11
C ASP A 594 13.76 -27.88 -5.49
N ARG A 595 15.01 -28.36 -5.48
CA ARG A 595 15.67 -28.75 -6.73
C ARG A 595 14.91 -29.87 -7.39
N ILE A 596 14.65 -29.74 -8.68
CA ILE A 596 14.18 -30.84 -9.52
C ILE A 596 15.35 -31.82 -9.69
N ASN A 597 15.52 -32.70 -8.70
CA ASN A 597 16.47 -33.80 -8.77
C ASN A 597 15.87 -34.83 -9.71
N GLY A 598 16.60 -35.24 -10.74
CA GLY A 598 16.12 -36.11 -11.81
C GLY A 598 15.74 -37.53 -11.37
N GLN A 599 14.73 -37.68 -10.51
CA GLN A 599 13.85 -38.86 -10.48
C GLN A 599 12.95 -38.84 -11.73
N VAL A 600 13.61 -38.75 -12.87
CA VAL A 600 13.07 -39.13 -14.17
C VAL A 600 13.46 -40.60 -14.33
N THR A 601 12.90 -41.47 -13.48
CA THR A 601 12.95 -42.91 -13.73
C THR A 601 11.96 -43.19 -14.85
N ASP A 602 12.45 -43.63 -16.01
CA ASP A 602 11.68 -43.91 -17.24
C ASP A 602 11.01 -42.71 -17.93
N GLY A 603 11.59 -41.51 -17.80
CA GLY A 603 11.20 -40.35 -18.61
C GLY A 603 10.11 -39.46 -18.00
N ALA A 604 9.46 -39.85 -16.90
CA ALA A 604 8.40 -39.07 -16.26
C ALA A 604 8.86 -38.34 -14.98
N LEU A 605 8.43 -37.09 -14.82
CA LEU A 605 8.36 -36.42 -13.52
C LEU A 605 7.21 -37.08 -12.74
N ILE A 606 7.54 -37.97 -11.81
CA ILE A 606 6.55 -38.84 -11.16
C ILE A 606 5.90 -38.20 -9.93
N ASP A 607 6.54 -37.16 -9.38
CA ASP A 607 6.07 -36.49 -8.16
C ASP A 607 5.72 -35.02 -8.45
N GLN A 608 4.62 -34.57 -7.86
CA GLN A 608 4.28 -33.16 -7.78
C GLN A 608 5.43 -32.39 -7.14
N VAL A 609 5.73 -31.21 -7.68
CA VAL A 609 6.76 -30.33 -7.13
C VAL A 609 6.13 -29.30 -6.20
N MET A 610 6.91 -28.85 -5.23
CA MET A 610 6.47 -27.84 -4.27
C MET A 610 6.65 -26.45 -4.89
N ILE A 611 5.53 -25.82 -5.26
CA ILE A 611 5.47 -24.48 -5.85
C ILE A 611 5.30 -23.43 -4.76
N VAL A 612 6.05 -22.35 -4.86
CA VAL A 612 6.00 -21.18 -3.98
C VAL A 612 5.95 -19.89 -4.79
N ARG A 613 5.54 -18.81 -4.13
CA ARG A 613 5.71 -17.45 -4.66
C ARG A 613 7.21 -17.16 -4.80
N CYS A 614 7.61 -16.49 -5.87
CA CYS A 614 9.03 -16.18 -6.11
C CYS A 614 9.62 -15.18 -5.08
N THR A 615 8.81 -14.58 -4.20
CA THR A 615 9.30 -13.80 -3.04
C THR A 615 9.91 -14.70 -1.95
N GLU A 616 9.55 -15.97 -1.93
CA GLU A 616 10.09 -16.97 -1.02
C GLU A 616 11.42 -17.54 -1.50
N TRP A 617 12.14 -18.23 -0.62
CA TRP A 617 13.32 -18.99 -1.03
C TRP A 617 12.89 -20.14 -1.95
N HIS A 618 13.52 -20.21 -3.12
CA HIS A 618 13.21 -21.23 -4.13
C HIS A 618 14.45 -21.60 -4.95
N TRP A 619 14.39 -22.75 -5.61
CA TRP A 619 15.47 -23.24 -6.47
C TRP A 619 15.41 -22.65 -7.88
N GLY A 620 14.23 -22.55 -8.49
CA GLY A 620 14.08 -22.05 -9.86
C GLY A 620 12.72 -21.43 -10.17
N GLN A 621 12.66 -20.61 -11.22
CA GLN A 621 11.46 -19.93 -11.70
C GLN A 621 10.96 -20.55 -13.02
N ILE A 622 9.65 -20.76 -13.13
CA ILE A 622 9.01 -21.31 -14.33
C ILE A 622 8.82 -20.19 -15.36
N PHE A 623 9.37 -20.37 -16.56
CA PHE A 623 9.29 -19.39 -17.67
C PHE A 623 8.30 -19.79 -18.78
N GLY A 624 7.89 -21.05 -18.85
CA GLY A 624 6.87 -21.46 -19.80
C GLY A 624 6.83 -22.94 -20.13
N TYR A 625 5.77 -23.28 -20.87
CA TYR A 625 5.50 -24.60 -21.41
C TYR A 625 5.34 -24.55 -22.93
N PRO A 626 6.42 -24.35 -23.72
CA PRO A 626 6.27 -24.24 -25.16
C PRO A 626 5.83 -25.59 -25.77
N THR A 627 4.73 -25.55 -26.53
CA THR A 627 4.30 -26.67 -27.36
C THR A 627 5.37 -27.01 -28.39
N LEU A 628 5.72 -28.29 -28.46
CA LEU A 628 6.70 -28.85 -29.38
C LEU A 628 6.04 -29.63 -30.51
N TYR A 629 5.01 -30.42 -30.16
CA TYR A 629 4.30 -31.31 -31.08
C TYR A 629 2.80 -31.24 -30.84
N GLU A 630 2.05 -31.19 -31.93
CA GLU A 630 0.59 -31.23 -31.90
C GLU A 630 0.09 -32.64 -31.53
N ALA A 631 -1.17 -32.73 -31.09
CA ALA A 631 -1.82 -34.01 -30.86
C ALA A 631 -1.78 -34.88 -32.14
N GLY A 632 -1.51 -36.18 -31.96
CA GLY A 632 -1.44 -37.19 -33.02
C GLY A 632 -0.05 -37.43 -33.60
N GLN A 633 0.95 -36.61 -33.26
CA GLN A 633 2.31 -36.79 -33.75
C GLN A 633 3.04 -37.94 -33.04
N SER A 634 3.74 -38.77 -33.83
CA SER A 634 4.50 -39.91 -33.33
C SER A 634 5.80 -39.48 -32.67
N PHE A 635 6.30 -40.28 -31.72
CA PHE A 635 7.58 -40.02 -31.05
C PHE A 635 8.76 -40.02 -32.05
N PRO A 636 9.46 -38.89 -32.24
CA PRO A 636 10.53 -38.79 -33.24
C PRO A 636 11.89 -39.28 -32.73
N GLY A 637 11.97 -39.70 -31.45
CA GLY A 637 13.20 -40.15 -30.78
C GLY A 637 13.76 -39.10 -29.82
N ASP A 638 14.48 -39.58 -28.80
CA ASP A 638 14.95 -38.75 -27.68
C ASP A 638 15.82 -37.58 -28.12
N SER A 639 16.71 -37.78 -29.10
CA SER A 639 17.62 -36.73 -29.56
C SER A 639 16.85 -35.53 -30.12
N GLU A 640 15.86 -35.80 -30.97
CA GLU A 640 15.08 -34.74 -31.61
C GLU A 640 14.21 -33.99 -30.58
N VAL A 641 13.53 -34.73 -29.70
CA VAL A 641 12.70 -34.14 -28.64
C VAL A 641 13.54 -33.27 -27.72
N ASN A 642 14.72 -33.73 -27.30
CA ASN A 642 15.62 -32.98 -26.43
C ASN A 642 16.18 -31.72 -27.10
N ASP A 643 16.60 -31.81 -28.37
CA ASP A 643 17.10 -30.66 -29.11
C ASP A 643 16.02 -29.60 -29.38
N LEU A 644 14.80 -30.04 -29.70
CA LEU A 644 13.68 -29.14 -29.89
C LEU A 644 13.26 -28.47 -28.57
N SER A 645 13.20 -29.23 -27.48
CA SER A 645 12.90 -28.70 -26.14
C SER A 645 13.90 -27.63 -25.71
N ARG A 646 15.21 -27.88 -25.88
CA ARG A 646 16.27 -26.91 -25.56
C ARG A 646 16.14 -25.63 -26.39
N ARG A 647 15.91 -25.75 -27.70
CA ARG A 647 15.72 -24.59 -28.58
C ARG A 647 14.47 -23.79 -28.22
N ALA A 648 13.35 -24.47 -27.95
CA ALA A 648 12.09 -23.83 -27.57
C ALA A 648 12.22 -23.05 -26.25
N CYS A 649 12.89 -23.63 -25.24
CA CYS A 649 13.15 -22.92 -23.99
C CYS A 649 14.14 -21.77 -24.16
N ALA A 650 15.22 -21.94 -24.93
CA ALA A 650 16.17 -20.88 -25.21
C ALA A 650 15.55 -19.68 -25.94
N ALA A 651 14.55 -19.92 -26.81
CA ALA A 651 13.83 -18.84 -27.50
C ALA A 651 12.90 -18.04 -26.56
N ARG A 652 12.49 -18.61 -25.42
CA ARG A 652 11.52 -18.00 -24.50
C ARG A 652 12.18 -17.33 -23.30
N ILE A 653 13.35 -17.81 -22.89
CA ILE A 653 14.08 -17.31 -21.73
C ILE A 653 15.06 -16.22 -22.19
N PRO A 654 14.98 -14.98 -21.66
CA PRO A 654 15.97 -13.96 -21.96
C PRO A 654 17.37 -14.35 -21.44
N SER A 655 18.42 -13.73 -21.96
CA SER A 655 19.77 -13.91 -21.42
C SER A 655 19.82 -13.35 -20.00
N LEU A 656 20.04 -14.21 -19.00
CA LEU A 656 20.04 -13.87 -17.57
C LEU A 656 21.42 -14.21 -16.97
N PRO A 657 22.32 -13.22 -16.79
CA PRO A 657 23.64 -13.45 -16.22
C PRO A 657 23.58 -14.09 -14.82
N GLY A 658 24.35 -15.16 -14.62
CA GLY A 658 24.37 -15.88 -13.33
C GLY A 658 23.28 -16.94 -13.16
N PHE A 659 22.44 -17.14 -14.18
CA PHE A 659 21.41 -18.18 -14.21
C PHE A 659 21.68 -19.23 -15.30
N ALA A 660 21.13 -20.42 -15.09
CA ALA A 660 21.15 -21.55 -16.01
C ALA A 660 19.71 -22.04 -16.26
N THR A 661 19.51 -22.69 -17.40
CA THR A 661 18.20 -23.23 -17.80
C THR A 661 18.15 -24.72 -17.52
N TRP A 662 17.12 -25.14 -16.79
CA TRP A 662 16.69 -26.53 -16.72
C TRP A 662 15.55 -26.76 -17.71
N VAL A 663 15.65 -27.82 -18.50
CA VAL A 663 14.69 -28.18 -19.55
C VAL A 663 14.14 -29.57 -19.27
N GLY A 664 12.84 -29.66 -19.04
CA GLY A 664 12.12 -30.94 -18.99
C GLY A 664 11.49 -31.25 -20.34
N PRO A 665 11.96 -32.24 -21.11
CA PRO A 665 11.27 -32.67 -22.32
C PRO A 665 9.94 -33.38 -21.98
N PRO A 666 9.01 -33.52 -22.95
CA PRO A 666 7.86 -34.41 -22.81
C PRO A 666 8.31 -35.83 -22.43
N ASP A 667 7.59 -36.44 -21.51
CA ASP A 667 7.88 -37.71 -20.87
C ASP A 667 7.42 -38.84 -21.77
N TYR A 668 8.10 -39.97 -21.68
CA TYR A 668 7.77 -41.12 -22.52
C TYR A 668 6.30 -41.58 -22.39
N PRO A 669 5.68 -41.60 -21.18
CA PRO A 669 4.26 -41.93 -21.04
C PRO A 669 3.32 -41.01 -21.84
N SER A 670 3.56 -39.69 -21.90
CA SER A 670 2.72 -38.79 -22.70
C SER A 670 2.67 -39.21 -24.16
N TRP A 671 3.75 -39.76 -24.74
CA TRP A 671 3.77 -40.23 -26.13
C TRP A 671 2.87 -41.42 -26.42
N LYS A 672 2.37 -42.13 -25.39
CA LYS A 672 1.36 -43.17 -25.55
C LYS A 672 -0.04 -42.60 -25.75
N ASP A 673 -0.31 -41.40 -25.27
CA ASP A 673 -1.55 -40.69 -25.54
C ASP A 673 -1.41 -39.77 -26.76
N LEU A 674 -1.97 -40.21 -27.87
CA LEU A 674 -1.99 -39.43 -29.11
C LEU A 674 -2.90 -38.20 -29.02
N LYS A 675 -3.76 -38.06 -28.01
CA LYS A 675 -4.61 -36.88 -27.84
C LYS A 675 -3.89 -35.74 -27.11
N GLN A 676 -2.83 -36.06 -26.37
CA GLN A 676 -2.11 -35.09 -25.57
C GLN A 676 -1.11 -34.29 -26.43
N VAL A 677 -1.14 -32.96 -26.30
CA VAL A 677 -0.12 -32.05 -26.87
C VAL A 677 1.21 -32.26 -26.15
N LYS A 678 2.34 -32.25 -26.88
CA LYS A 678 3.66 -32.42 -26.27
C LYS A 678 4.32 -31.06 -26.09
N TYR A 679 4.76 -30.75 -24.88
CA TYR A 679 5.38 -29.47 -24.54
C TYR A 679 6.64 -29.67 -23.69
N ALA A 680 7.57 -28.72 -23.76
CA ALA A 680 8.72 -28.70 -22.85
C ALA A 680 8.41 -27.92 -21.58
N ILE A 681 9.18 -28.14 -20.53
CA ILE A 681 9.14 -27.38 -19.28
C ILE A 681 10.40 -26.52 -19.22
N CYS A 682 10.23 -25.20 -19.11
CA CYS A 682 11.33 -24.25 -19.09
C CYS A 682 11.46 -23.62 -17.69
N VAL A 683 12.52 -24.00 -16.95
CA VAL A 683 12.81 -23.46 -15.61
C VAL A 683 14.18 -22.78 -15.61
N VAL A 684 14.28 -21.63 -14.95
CA VAL A 684 15.56 -20.92 -14.73
C VAL A 684 15.96 -21.04 -13.28
N HIS A 685 17.19 -21.46 -13.02
CA HIS A 685 17.76 -21.54 -11.68
C HIS A 685 19.14 -20.86 -11.65
N ARG A 686 19.67 -20.56 -10.47
CA ARG A 686 21.03 -20.00 -10.38
C ARG A 686 22.06 -20.97 -10.93
N ALA A 687 23.08 -20.45 -11.60
CA ALA A 687 24.16 -21.25 -12.18
C ALA A 687 24.96 -22.02 -11.12
N ASP A 688 25.03 -21.51 -9.88
CA ASP A 688 25.64 -22.20 -8.74
C ASP A 688 24.69 -23.17 -8.01
N ASN A 689 23.48 -23.35 -8.55
CA ASN A 689 22.45 -24.28 -8.07
C ASN A 689 21.99 -24.02 -6.61
N LYS A 690 22.23 -22.81 -6.09
CA LYS A 690 21.75 -22.39 -4.77
C LYS A 690 20.36 -21.76 -4.85
N PRO A 691 19.54 -21.89 -3.79
CA PRO A 691 18.28 -21.16 -3.70
C PRO A 691 18.46 -19.64 -3.76
N PHE A 692 17.41 -18.93 -4.17
CA PHE A 692 17.35 -17.47 -4.19
C PHE A 692 15.95 -16.93 -3.87
N LYS A 693 15.86 -15.61 -3.69
CA LYS A 693 14.62 -14.85 -3.48
C LYS A 693 14.44 -13.83 -4.60
N GLY A 694 13.20 -13.58 -4.98
CA GLY A 694 12.81 -12.69 -6.07
C GLY A 694 12.81 -13.39 -7.42
N ALA A 695 12.23 -12.74 -8.43
CA ALA A 695 12.30 -13.23 -9.81
C ALA A 695 13.74 -13.22 -10.34
N ALA A 696 14.06 -14.15 -11.24
CA ALA A 696 15.30 -14.13 -12.00
C ALA A 696 15.35 -12.86 -12.87
N LYS A 697 16.44 -12.09 -12.76
CA LYS A 697 16.63 -10.78 -13.41
C LYS A 697 18.01 -10.64 -14.01
#